data_AF-A0A9R1J506-F1
#
_entry.id   AF-A0A9R1J506-F1
#
_cell.length_a   1.000
_cell.length_b   1.000
_cell.length_c   1.000
_cell.angle_alpha   90.00
_cell.angle_beta   90.00
_cell.angle_gamma   90.00
#
_symmetry.space_group_name_H-M   'P 1'
#
loop_
_entity.id
_entity.type
_entity.pdbx_description
1 polymer ?
#
loop_
_entity_poly.entity_id
_entity_poly.type
_entity_poly.pdbx_seq_one_letter_code
_entity_poly.pdbx_strand_id
1 'polypeptide(L)'
;MASTVAPLNVDVVAVNTTTQNSNASTATKAFNPVVCYSPMMMTTNGMWQGDGVNPLEFSLPLFIVQVAVIVVTTRLLVVLLRPFRQPRVIAEILAGVVLGPSMIGRSEVWASLVFPVRSLLTLETVAHLGLLFFLFLVGLEMDVDVIRRSGDKAVLVAMAGMALPFCMGIATSFIFRHQVSRNVHQTSFLLFLGVALSVTAFPVLARILAEIKLLNSELGRTAMSAAIVNDMCAWILLALAISISEVHSTALSSLWVLLAGVTFVLFCFYAVRPLMWRLIRSIPEGDGISNTQVTLILTGVMIAGACTDAIGIHSVFGAFVYGLVIPSAPLGVTLIEKLEDFVTGLLLPLFFAMSGLRTNVRMIRDPITVGLLVLVFVMASFAKIMGTIIIAALYAMPFREGIALGFLMNTRGLVEMIVLNIGRDKQVLDDESFAVMVLVSVAMTSLVTPVVTGVYRPSRRLVGYKRRNLQRIRHDSELRMLACVHTTRNVPSVLSLLELSNPSKRSPIFIYALHIIELTGRASNMLAAAAASSSSRTSSSSALPAATEHIFNAFENYERLTGGVSIQTLAAVSPYQTMHDDVSVLAEDKHVSLIVIPFHKQQTVDGGMEPINPSIKLFNESLLATSPCSVAILVDRGLSAAAARMATEHRVALFFFGGPDDREALAYAWRMVENPGVALTILRFLPPDYRAAARSFSEASYRSAASGGMDLRGAAMSASTEGKSELQMDEEYLGEFRARNHGNPSITYADRPVTNSEETVAAIRGMDNSAHELYIVGRRPGEAGSPMTAALEDWMESPELGPIGDMLVSSDFSMAVSVLVVQQYVVVGAPMAAAVPAPSSDPVRQYVGNANQRSGAYRASTASSTRDSRWSNDTVGF
;
A
#
# COMPACT_ATOMS: atom_id res chain seq x y z
N MET A 1 -27.16 64.93 1.99
CA MET A 1 -28.46 64.33 2.37
C MET A 1 -28.22 62.87 2.65
N ALA A 2 -28.37 62.48 3.92
CA ALA A 2 -28.21 61.11 4.38
C ALA A 2 -29.30 60.22 3.78
N SER A 3 -28.90 59.17 3.06
CA SER A 3 -29.76 58.02 2.78
C SER A 3 -29.30 56.87 3.68
N THR A 4 -29.95 56.77 4.84
CA THR A 4 -29.90 55.62 5.73
C THR A 4 -30.32 54.37 4.96
N VAL A 5 -29.36 53.55 4.53
CA VAL A 5 -29.61 52.14 4.19
C VAL A 5 -29.64 51.39 5.52
N ALA A 6 -30.83 51.02 5.96
CA ALA A 6 -31.01 50.21 7.16
C ALA A 6 -30.33 48.84 6.96
N PRO A 7 -29.69 48.26 8.00
CA PRO A 7 -29.22 46.89 7.92
C PRO A 7 -30.45 45.98 7.81
N LEU A 8 -30.56 45.26 6.69
CA LEU A 8 -31.58 44.25 6.46
C LEU A 8 -31.34 43.08 7.44
N ASN A 9 -32.02 43.16 8.58
CA ASN A 9 -32.12 42.07 9.53
C ASN A 9 -32.76 40.85 8.87
N VAL A 10 -32.31 39.67 9.30
CA VAL A 10 -32.96 38.38 9.05
C VAL A 10 -34.34 38.43 9.72
N ASP A 11 -35.38 38.75 8.96
CA ASP A 11 -36.75 38.63 9.44
C ASP A 11 -37.17 37.15 9.37
N VAL A 12 -37.13 36.47 10.53
CA VAL A 12 -37.91 35.24 10.73
C VAL A 12 -39.37 35.67 10.83
N VAL A 13 -40.05 35.75 9.69
CA VAL A 13 -41.49 36.06 9.67
C VAL A 13 -42.25 34.80 10.11
N ALA A 14 -42.88 34.86 11.29
CA ALA A 14 -43.88 33.89 11.68
C ALA A 14 -45.13 34.07 10.79
N VAL A 15 -45.21 33.31 9.70
CA VAL A 15 -46.40 33.32 8.84
C VAL A 15 -47.51 32.54 9.56
N ASN A 16 -48.53 33.26 10.02
CA ASN A 16 -49.73 32.67 10.57
C ASN A 16 -50.58 32.15 9.40
N THR A 17 -50.48 30.85 9.06
CA THR A 17 -51.40 30.23 8.11
C THR A 17 -52.79 30.12 8.75
N THR A 18 -53.62 31.14 8.57
CA THR A 18 -55.05 31.07 8.83
C THR A 18 -55.74 30.35 7.68
N THR A 19 -55.78 29.02 7.72
CA THR A 19 -56.88 28.30 7.08
C THR A 19 -58.09 28.40 8.01
N GLN A 20 -59.12 29.11 7.56
CA GLN A 20 -60.44 29.06 8.18
C GLN A 20 -60.92 27.60 8.18
N ASN A 21 -60.94 26.98 9.35
CA ASN A 21 -61.88 25.91 9.65
C ASN A 21 -62.20 25.97 11.13
N SER A 22 -63.44 26.37 11.41
CA SER A 22 -64.08 26.27 12.71
C SER A 22 -64.12 24.81 13.16
N ASN A 23 -63.35 24.45 14.19
CA ASN A 23 -63.81 23.67 15.35
C ASN A 23 -62.65 23.46 16.34
N ALA A 24 -62.95 23.72 17.61
CA ALA A 24 -62.01 23.69 18.71
C ALA A 24 -61.51 22.27 19.02
N SER A 25 -60.19 22.09 19.06
CA SER A 25 -59.50 21.32 20.10
C SER A 25 -58.02 21.69 20.09
N THR A 26 -57.44 21.79 21.29
CA THR A 26 -56.07 22.18 21.59
C THR A 26 -55.04 21.29 20.89
N ALA A 27 -54.54 21.74 19.73
CA ALA A 27 -53.34 21.23 19.10
C ALA A 27 -52.25 22.32 19.15
N THR A 28 -51.15 22.05 19.85
CA THR A 28 -49.92 22.85 19.79
C THR A 28 -49.46 22.95 18.34
N LYS A 29 -49.67 24.11 17.71
CA LYS A 29 -49.21 24.42 16.36
C LYS A 29 -47.68 24.35 16.31
N ALA A 30 -47.13 23.41 15.56
CA ALA A 30 -45.72 23.38 15.21
C ALA A 30 -45.42 24.59 14.31
N PHE A 31 -44.62 25.54 14.81
CA PHE A 31 -44.12 26.66 14.03
C PHE A 31 -43.00 26.16 13.12
N ASN A 32 -43.23 26.05 11.81
CA ASN A 32 -42.15 25.92 10.83
C ASN A 32 -41.65 27.33 10.50
N PRO A 33 -40.42 27.72 10.89
CA PRO A 33 -39.90 29.04 10.56
C PRO A 33 -39.67 29.15 9.05
N VAL A 34 -40.32 30.12 8.42
CA VAL A 34 -40.03 30.49 7.03
C VAL A 34 -38.79 31.38 7.04
N VAL A 35 -37.70 30.91 6.45
CA VAL A 35 -36.44 31.66 6.36
C VAL A 35 -36.38 32.32 4.98
N CYS A 36 -36.56 33.64 4.94
CA CYS A 36 -36.39 34.44 3.72
C CYS A 36 -34.90 34.82 3.54
N TYR A 37 -34.32 34.55 2.37
CA TYR A 37 -32.93 34.86 2.05
C TYR A 37 -32.81 35.80 0.85
N SER A 38 -31.85 36.72 0.87
CA SER A 38 -31.52 37.58 -0.28
C SER A 38 -30.51 36.88 -1.20
N PRO A 39 -30.89 36.49 -2.43
CA PRO A 39 -30.06 35.68 -3.33
C PRO A 39 -28.78 36.38 -3.86
N MET A 40 -28.54 37.66 -3.56
CA MET A 40 -27.51 38.49 -4.20
C MET A 40 -26.14 38.59 -3.50
N MET A 41 -25.91 37.91 -2.37
CA MET A 41 -24.65 38.05 -1.59
C MET A 41 -23.66 36.88 -1.83
N MET A 42 -23.07 36.81 -3.02
CA MET A 42 -22.07 35.80 -3.38
C MET A 42 -20.64 36.16 -2.99
N THR A 43 -20.19 37.38 -3.29
CA THR A 43 -18.83 37.87 -3.02
C THR A 43 -18.83 39.19 -2.28
N THR A 44 -17.85 39.38 -1.39
CA THR A 44 -17.64 40.62 -0.64
C THR A 44 -16.76 41.59 -1.42
N ASN A 45 -16.96 42.90 -1.23
CA ASN A 45 -16.07 43.95 -1.72
C ASN A 45 -14.78 44.07 -0.89
N GLY A 46 -14.57 43.25 0.14
CA GLY A 46 -13.35 43.22 0.94
C GLY A 46 -13.51 43.88 2.31
N MET A 47 -12.80 43.33 3.29
CA MET A 47 -12.92 43.69 4.72
C MET A 47 -12.47 45.13 5.03
N TRP A 48 -11.67 45.73 4.14
CA TRP A 48 -11.09 47.06 4.29
C TRP A 48 -11.81 48.14 3.47
N GLN A 49 -12.83 47.77 2.69
CA GLN A 49 -13.42 48.63 1.66
C GLN A 49 -14.63 49.46 2.15
N GLY A 50 -14.78 49.63 3.46
CA GLY A 50 -15.60 50.70 4.07
C GLY A 50 -17.04 50.37 4.43
N ASP A 51 -17.59 49.22 4.00
CA ASP A 51 -19.01 48.90 4.26
C ASP A 51 -19.27 48.25 5.64
N GLY A 52 -18.24 47.88 6.39
CA GLY A 52 -18.38 47.28 7.73
C GLY A 52 -19.10 45.92 7.78
N VAL A 53 -19.42 45.33 6.61
CA VAL A 53 -20.13 44.06 6.49
C VAL A 53 -19.17 42.89 6.71
N ASN A 54 -19.56 41.94 7.58
CA ASN A 54 -18.75 40.76 7.84
C ASN A 54 -18.65 39.91 6.57
N PRO A 55 -17.43 39.52 6.12
CA PRO A 55 -17.26 38.73 4.90
C PRO A 55 -17.91 37.33 5.01
N LEU A 56 -18.11 36.83 6.24
CA LEU A 56 -18.78 35.57 6.54
C LEU A 56 -20.31 35.60 6.32
N GLU A 57 -20.88 36.77 6.04
CA GLU A 57 -22.28 36.87 5.63
C GLU A 57 -22.51 36.44 4.18
N PHE A 58 -21.45 36.47 3.36
CA PHE A 58 -21.47 36.05 1.97
C PHE A 58 -21.23 34.54 1.83
N SER A 59 -21.86 33.92 0.83
CA SER A 59 -21.86 32.46 0.67
C SER A 59 -20.48 31.87 0.37
N LEU A 60 -19.70 32.48 -0.52
CA LEU A 60 -18.41 31.94 -0.97
C LEU A 60 -17.30 32.03 0.09
N PRO A 61 -17.05 33.19 0.76
CA PRO A 61 -16.06 33.26 1.83
C PRO A 61 -16.40 32.34 3.00
N LEU A 62 -17.69 32.27 3.38
CA LEU A 62 -18.15 31.37 4.43
C LEU A 62 -17.91 29.91 4.07
N PHE A 63 -18.25 29.51 2.84
CA PHE A 63 -18.01 28.15 2.36
C PHE A 63 -16.52 27.78 2.39
N ILE A 64 -15.63 28.67 1.94
CA ILE A 64 -14.18 28.44 2.00
C ILE A 64 -13.72 28.22 3.45
N VAL A 65 -14.20 29.06 4.39
CA VAL A 65 -13.87 28.93 5.81
C VAL A 65 -14.43 27.61 6.37
N GLN A 66 -15.64 27.20 6.02
CA GLN A 66 -16.22 25.93 6.43
C GLN A 66 -15.38 24.74 5.94
N VAL A 67 -15.02 24.72 4.66
CA VAL A 67 -14.16 23.67 4.09
C VAL A 67 -12.81 23.64 4.82
N ALA A 68 -12.19 24.80 5.04
CA ALA A 68 -10.92 24.89 5.76
C ALA A 68 -11.03 24.36 7.20
N VAL A 69 -12.05 24.76 7.96
CA VAL A 69 -12.29 24.31 9.33
C VAL A 69 -12.54 22.81 9.39
N ILE A 70 -13.36 22.28 8.48
CA ILE A 70 -13.63 20.83 8.39
C ILE A 70 -12.32 20.09 8.10
N VAL A 71 -11.59 20.47 7.07
CA VAL A 71 -10.34 19.78 6.67
C VAL A 71 -9.30 19.86 7.79
N VAL A 72 -9.07 21.03 8.39
CA VAL A 72 -8.09 21.17 9.49
C VAL A 72 -8.49 20.29 10.68
N THR A 73 -9.76 20.29 11.06
CA THR A 73 -10.25 19.48 12.19
C THR A 73 -10.12 17.98 11.91
N THR A 74 -10.47 17.54 10.70
CA THR A 74 -10.32 16.13 10.28
C THR A 74 -8.85 15.70 10.32
N ARG A 75 -7.92 16.53 9.81
CA ARG A 75 -6.48 16.22 9.81
C ARG A 75 -5.91 16.17 11.22
N LEU A 76 -6.32 17.09 12.10
CA LEU A 76 -5.92 17.06 13.51
C LEU A 76 -6.39 15.77 14.21
N LEU A 77 -7.63 15.35 13.97
CA LEU A 77 -8.17 14.11 14.53
C LEU A 77 -7.48 12.87 13.96
N VAL A 78 -7.10 12.85 12.69
CA VAL A 78 -6.29 11.76 12.11
C VAL A 78 -4.96 11.64 12.83
N VAL A 79 -4.27 12.75 13.10
CA VAL A 79 -3.00 12.74 13.84
C VAL A 79 -3.20 12.24 15.27
N LEU A 80 -4.27 12.68 15.95
CA LEU A 80 -4.59 12.26 17.31
C LEU A 80 -4.98 10.77 17.40
N LEU A 81 -5.68 10.25 16.39
CA LEU A 81 -6.15 8.86 16.33
C LEU A 81 -5.12 7.89 15.71
N ARG A 82 -4.02 8.41 15.15
CA ARG A 82 -2.93 7.61 14.56
C ARG A 82 -2.36 6.53 15.52
N PRO A 83 -2.16 6.79 16.83
CA PRO A 83 -1.68 5.76 17.77
C PRO A 83 -2.64 4.58 17.89
N PHE A 84 -3.94 4.80 17.68
CA PHE A 84 -4.99 3.79 17.75
C PHE A 84 -5.22 3.04 16.43
N ARG A 85 -4.45 3.36 15.37
CA ARG A 85 -4.58 2.76 14.02
C ARG A 85 -6.01 2.82 13.50
N GLN A 86 -6.66 3.97 13.68
CA GLN A 86 -8.05 4.17 13.26
C GLN A 86 -8.11 4.63 11.80
N PRO A 87 -9.00 4.05 10.99
CA PRO A 87 -9.24 4.51 9.62
C PRO A 87 -9.63 5.99 9.56
N ARG A 88 -9.17 6.66 8.50
CA ARG A 88 -9.45 8.08 8.25
C ARG A 88 -10.93 8.45 8.28
N VAL A 89 -11.82 7.58 7.79
CA VAL A 89 -13.28 7.81 7.77
C VAL A 89 -13.85 8.07 9.17
N ILE A 90 -13.32 7.41 10.20
CA ILE A 90 -13.76 7.60 11.59
C ILE A 90 -13.42 9.02 12.06
N ALA A 91 -12.20 9.49 11.77
CA ALA A 91 -11.79 10.86 12.09
C ALA A 91 -12.66 11.89 11.36
N GLU A 92 -13.10 11.60 10.13
CA GLU A 92 -13.93 12.50 9.34
C GLU A 92 -15.37 12.63 9.89
N ILE A 93 -15.98 11.51 10.31
CA ILE A 93 -17.30 11.52 10.96
C ILE A 93 -17.20 12.23 12.33
N LEU A 94 -16.19 11.88 13.13
CA LEU A 94 -15.98 12.50 14.44
C LEU A 94 -15.72 14.00 14.34
N ALA A 95 -15.01 14.47 13.31
CA ALA A 95 -14.82 15.90 13.05
C ALA A 95 -16.16 16.62 12.90
N GLY A 96 -17.10 16.03 12.15
CA GLY A 96 -18.47 16.55 12.02
C GLY A 96 -19.20 16.60 13.36
N VAL A 97 -19.10 15.53 14.17
CA VAL A 97 -19.72 15.48 15.51
C VAL A 97 -19.15 16.54 16.44
N VAL A 98 -17.82 16.76 16.40
CA VAL A 98 -17.13 17.77 17.21
C VAL A 98 -17.51 19.19 16.77
N LEU A 99 -17.52 19.47 15.46
CA LEU A 99 -17.89 20.78 14.93
C LEU A 99 -19.39 21.08 15.06
N GLY A 100 -20.20 20.03 15.14
CA GLY A 100 -21.65 20.09 15.24
C GLY A 100 -22.20 20.43 16.62
N PRO A 101 -23.54 20.37 16.76
CA PRO A 101 -24.27 20.78 17.96
C PRO A 101 -23.94 19.91 19.19
N SER A 102 -23.29 18.76 18.98
CA SER A 102 -22.90 17.83 20.03
C SER A 102 -21.72 18.34 20.88
N MET A 103 -20.84 19.18 20.34
CA MET A 103 -19.71 19.75 21.10
C MET A 103 -19.54 21.26 20.87
N ILE A 104 -18.80 21.68 19.84
CA ILE A 104 -18.42 23.10 19.64
C ILE A 104 -19.61 23.93 19.16
N GLY A 105 -20.47 23.35 18.33
CA GLY A 105 -21.75 23.94 17.90
C GLY A 105 -22.78 24.13 19.02
N ARG A 106 -22.42 23.83 20.29
CA ARG A 106 -23.21 24.22 21.47
C ARG A 106 -23.24 25.73 21.66
N SER A 107 -22.18 26.43 21.27
CA SER A 107 -22.16 27.89 21.30
C SER A 107 -23.03 28.42 20.16
N GLU A 108 -24.11 29.13 20.48
CA GLU A 108 -24.98 29.77 19.48
C GLU A 108 -24.21 30.75 18.60
N VAL A 109 -23.16 31.39 19.15
CA VAL A 109 -22.25 32.27 18.41
C VAL A 109 -21.48 31.48 17.36
N TRP A 110 -20.93 30.32 17.71
CA TRP A 110 -20.20 29.48 16.74
C TRP A 110 -21.12 28.92 15.66
N ALA A 111 -22.26 28.38 16.06
CA ALA A 111 -23.22 27.78 15.14
C ALA A 111 -23.77 28.81 14.14
N SER A 112 -24.12 30.02 14.61
CA SER A 112 -24.61 31.09 13.73
C SER A 112 -23.52 31.72 12.85
N LEU A 113 -22.28 31.79 13.34
CA LEU A 113 -21.16 32.39 12.60
C LEU A 113 -20.60 31.45 11.52
N VAL A 114 -20.34 30.19 11.87
CA VAL A 114 -19.59 29.26 11.01
C VAL A 114 -20.50 28.29 10.28
N PHE A 115 -21.61 27.85 10.88
CA PHE A 115 -22.53 26.87 10.26
C PHE A 115 -24.01 27.35 10.25
N PRO A 116 -24.32 28.54 9.72
CA PRO A 116 -25.70 29.00 9.62
C PRO A 116 -26.50 28.13 8.63
N VAL A 117 -27.79 27.96 8.90
CA VAL A 117 -28.70 27.09 8.11
C VAL A 117 -28.61 27.36 6.60
N ARG A 118 -28.48 28.64 6.19
CA ARG A 118 -28.34 29.04 4.78
C ARG A 118 -27.14 28.42 4.06
N SER A 119 -26.03 28.23 4.77
CA SER A 119 -24.77 27.73 4.22
C SER A 119 -24.69 26.21 4.20
N LEU A 120 -25.53 25.54 5.01
CA LEU A 120 -25.61 24.08 5.03
C LEU A 120 -26.07 23.54 3.69
N LEU A 121 -26.99 24.22 3.00
CA LEU A 121 -27.43 23.83 1.66
C LEU A 121 -26.27 23.84 0.66
N THR A 122 -25.46 24.91 0.64
CA THR A 122 -24.28 24.98 -0.23
C THR A 122 -23.24 23.92 0.12
N LEU A 123 -23.00 23.69 1.42
CA LEU A 123 -22.06 22.68 1.88
C LEU A 123 -22.53 21.26 1.52
N GLU A 124 -23.82 20.98 1.66
CA GLU A 124 -24.48 19.72 1.32
C GLU A 124 -24.43 19.41 -0.18
N THR A 125 -24.73 20.40 -1.03
CA THR A 125 -24.65 20.22 -2.49
C THR A 125 -23.23 19.85 -2.94
N VAL A 126 -22.20 20.50 -2.40
CA VAL A 126 -20.80 20.17 -2.72
C VAL A 126 -20.39 18.83 -2.11
N ALA A 127 -20.88 18.51 -0.91
CA ALA A 127 -20.64 17.21 -0.28
C ALA A 127 -21.22 16.05 -1.10
N HIS A 128 -22.44 16.19 -1.64
CA HIS A 128 -23.04 15.19 -2.53
C HIS A 128 -22.32 15.11 -3.88
N LEU A 129 -21.82 16.22 -4.40
CA LEU A 129 -20.95 16.21 -5.59
C LEU A 129 -19.65 15.44 -5.33
N GLY A 130 -19.02 15.67 -4.17
CA GLY A 130 -17.86 14.91 -3.71
C GLY A 130 -18.14 13.42 -3.59
N LEU A 131 -19.28 13.07 -3.02
CA LEU A 131 -19.76 11.70 -2.90
C LEU A 131 -19.95 11.05 -4.27
N LEU A 132 -20.55 11.78 -5.22
CA LEU A 132 -20.79 11.32 -6.59
C LEU A 132 -19.46 10.95 -7.29
N PHE A 133 -18.45 11.83 -7.24
CA PHE A 133 -17.13 11.51 -7.79
C PHE A 133 -16.41 10.41 -7.01
N PHE A 134 -16.59 10.33 -5.70
CA PHE A 134 -16.00 9.25 -4.91
C PHE A 134 -16.59 7.89 -5.33
N LEU A 135 -17.90 7.77 -5.53
CA LEU A 135 -18.49 6.50 -5.98
C LEU A 135 -18.15 6.16 -7.43
N PHE A 136 -17.90 7.17 -8.25
CA PHE A 136 -17.28 6.94 -9.54
C PHE A 136 -15.88 6.30 -9.40
N LEU A 137 -15.03 6.81 -8.50
CA LEU A 137 -13.73 6.20 -8.21
C LEU A 137 -13.87 4.78 -7.65
N VAL A 138 -14.83 4.54 -6.76
CA VAL A 138 -15.12 3.19 -6.24
C VAL A 138 -15.59 2.25 -7.36
N GLY A 139 -16.48 2.73 -8.24
CA GLY A 139 -16.95 1.95 -9.39
C GLY A 139 -15.83 1.64 -10.37
N LEU A 140 -14.92 2.59 -10.58
CA LEU A 140 -13.68 2.35 -11.32
C LEU A 140 -12.84 1.29 -10.62
N GLU A 141 -12.60 1.41 -9.32
CA GLU A 141 -11.79 0.47 -8.54
C GLU A 141 -12.30 -0.98 -8.59
N MET A 142 -13.61 -1.17 -8.69
CA MET A 142 -14.24 -2.49 -8.71
C MET A 142 -14.07 -3.18 -10.06
N ASP A 143 -13.45 -4.36 -10.04
CA ASP A 143 -13.32 -5.22 -11.21
C ASP A 143 -14.38 -6.33 -11.18
N VAL A 144 -15.29 -6.30 -12.17
CA VAL A 144 -16.36 -7.28 -12.34
C VAL A 144 -15.80 -8.68 -12.63
N ASP A 145 -14.63 -8.78 -13.28
CA ASP A 145 -14.02 -10.07 -13.60
C ASP A 145 -13.45 -10.74 -12.34
N VAL A 146 -12.99 -9.96 -11.35
CA VAL A 146 -12.58 -10.47 -10.03
C VAL A 146 -13.76 -11.11 -9.30
N ILE A 147 -14.97 -10.56 -9.43
CA ILE A 147 -16.19 -11.12 -8.83
C ILE A 147 -16.49 -12.49 -9.46
N ARG A 148 -16.39 -12.61 -10.78
CA ARG A 148 -16.62 -13.88 -11.47
C ARG A 148 -15.59 -14.95 -11.10
N ARG A 149 -14.36 -14.54 -10.76
CA ARG A 149 -13.27 -15.42 -10.29
C ARG A 149 -13.26 -15.61 -8.77
N SER A 150 -14.08 -14.87 -8.03
CA SER A 150 -14.21 -14.98 -6.58
C SER A 150 -14.96 -16.27 -6.28
N GLY A 151 -14.21 -17.37 -6.09
CA GLY A 151 -14.78 -18.71 -5.92
C GLY A 151 -15.87 -18.78 -4.85
N ASP A 152 -16.67 -19.85 -4.89
CA ASP A 152 -17.92 -20.03 -4.12
C ASP A 152 -17.84 -19.65 -2.64
N LYS A 153 -16.67 -19.86 -2.03
CA LYS A 153 -16.35 -19.45 -0.67
C LYS A 153 -16.63 -17.97 -0.39
N ALA A 154 -16.17 -17.06 -1.25
CA ALA A 154 -16.33 -15.62 -1.03
C ALA A 154 -17.81 -15.19 -1.19
N VAL A 155 -18.52 -15.76 -2.17
CA VAL A 155 -19.95 -15.51 -2.39
C VAL A 155 -20.77 -16.01 -1.20
N LEU A 156 -20.48 -17.21 -0.68
CA LEU A 156 -21.20 -17.75 0.46
C LEU A 156 -20.96 -16.94 1.75
N VAL A 157 -19.72 -16.45 1.96
CA VAL A 157 -19.40 -15.53 3.06
C VAL A 157 -20.18 -14.21 2.91
N ALA A 158 -20.25 -13.64 1.71
CA ALA A 158 -21.03 -12.43 1.43
C ALA A 158 -22.53 -12.65 1.73
N MET A 159 -23.12 -13.71 1.19
CA MET A 159 -24.53 -14.05 1.40
C MET A 159 -24.87 -14.29 2.86
N ALA A 160 -24.04 -15.04 3.60
CA ALA A 160 -24.23 -15.24 5.04
C ALA A 160 -24.08 -13.93 5.82
N GLY A 161 -23.09 -13.10 5.45
CA GLY A 161 -22.84 -11.79 6.05
C GLY A 161 -23.95 -10.77 5.79
N MET A 162 -24.69 -10.90 4.70
CA MET A 162 -25.79 -9.99 4.37
C MET A 162 -27.16 -10.49 4.87
N ALA A 163 -27.47 -11.77 4.64
CA ALA A 163 -28.79 -12.34 4.93
C ALA A 163 -29.07 -12.41 6.44
N LEU A 164 -28.10 -12.82 7.27
CA LEU A 164 -28.32 -12.97 8.70
C LEU A 164 -28.61 -11.63 9.41
N PRO A 165 -27.81 -10.55 9.22
CA PRO A 165 -28.12 -9.26 9.81
C PRO A 165 -29.41 -8.64 9.25
N PHE A 166 -29.71 -8.88 7.98
CA PHE A 166 -30.95 -8.40 7.35
C PHE A 166 -32.18 -9.05 7.99
N CYS A 167 -32.19 -10.37 8.14
CA CYS A 167 -33.26 -11.10 8.84
C CYS A 167 -33.38 -10.66 10.31
N MET A 168 -32.26 -10.43 10.99
CA MET A 168 -32.26 -9.91 12.36
C MET A 168 -32.83 -8.49 12.44
N GLY A 169 -32.50 -7.62 11.48
CA GLY A 169 -33.06 -6.26 11.37
C GLY A 169 -34.57 -6.26 11.15
N ILE A 170 -35.07 -7.18 10.33
CA ILE A 170 -36.51 -7.41 10.14
C ILE A 170 -37.14 -7.89 11.45
N ALA A 171 -36.58 -8.92 12.07
CA ALA A 171 -37.12 -9.51 13.31
C ALA A 171 -37.19 -8.49 14.45
N THR A 172 -36.13 -7.70 14.64
CA THR A 172 -36.07 -6.67 15.67
C THR A 172 -37.01 -5.50 15.39
N SER A 173 -37.18 -5.09 14.13
CA SER A 173 -38.15 -4.06 13.75
C SER A 173 -39.60 -4.44 14.10
N PHE A 174 -39.97 -5.74 14.02
CA PHE A 174 -41.29 -6.20 14.47
C PHE A 174 -41.48 -6.08 15.99
N ILE A 175 -40.43 -6.35 16.76
CA ILE A 175 -40.47 -6.31 18.24
C ILE A 175 -40.47 -4.86 18.76
N PHE A 176 -39.72 -3.97 18.11
CA PHE A 176 -39.43 -2.62 18.62
C PHE A 176 -40.28 -1.51 18.02
N ARG A 177 -41.19 -1.85 17.10
CA ARG A 177 -42.16 -0.94 16.46
C ARG A 177 -42.87 -0.02 17.45
N HIS A 178 -43.34 -0.56 18.58
CA HIS A 178 -44.19 0.19 19.49
C HIS A 178 -43.44 1.19 20.37
N GLN A 179 -42.10 1.10 20.42
CA GLN A 179 -41.22 1.95 21.23
C GLN A 179 -40.43 2.96 20.38
N VAL A 180 -40.03 2.62 19.15
CA VAL A 180 -39.05 3.41 18.38
C VAL A 180 -39.65 4.40 17.39
N SER A 181 -40.81 4.15 16.77
CA SER A 181 -41.48 5.19 15.97
C SER A 181 -43.01 5.03 15.96
N ARG A 182 -43.71 6.10 16.33
CA ARG A 182 -45.19 6.11 16.42
C ARG A 182 -45.89 6.37 15.08
N ASN A 183 -45.17 6.80 14.03
CA ASN A 183 -45.76 7.41 12.83
C ASN A 183 -45.19 6.97 11.45
N VAL A 184 -44.34 5.93 11.34
CA VAL A 184 -43.70 5.57 10.05
C VAL A 184 -44.32 4.31 9.41
N HIS A 185 -44.35 4.26 8.07
CA HIS A 185 -44.76 3.08 7.30
C HIS A 185 -43.88 1.86 7.64
N GLN A 186 -44.55 0.79 8.11
CA GLN A 186 -43.94 -0.41 8.66
C GLN A 186 -42.91 -1.05 7.72
N THR A 187 -43.24 -1.23 6.45
CA THR A 187 -42.40 -1.93 5.47
C THR A 187 -41.14 -1.15 5.11
N SER A 188 -41.25 0.18 5.02
CA SER A 188 -40.14 1.06 4.65
C SER A 188 -39.09 1.09 5.77
N PHE A 189 -39.52 1.22 7.03
CA PHE A 189 -38.63 1.15 8.19
C PHE A 189 -37.92 -0.21 8.32
N LEU A 190 -38.66 -1.32 8.13
CA LEU A 190 -38.13 -2.69 8.15
C LEU A 190 -37.00 -2.89 7.13
N LEU A 191 -37.25 -2.50 5.88
CA LEU A 191 -36.27 -2.60 4.80
C LEU A 191 -35.08 -1.70 5.08
N PHE A 192 -35.32 -0.46 5.52
CA PHE A 192 -34.25 0.50 5.76
C PHE A 192 -33.29 0.04 6.84
N LEU A 193 -33.83 -0.42 7.98
CA LEU A 193 -33.02 -0.91 9.09
C LEU A 193 -32.30 -2.21 8.72
N GLY A 194 -32.96 -3.13 8.00
CA GLY A 194 -32.34 -4.35 7.50
C GLY A 194 -31.18 -4.09 6.54
N VAL A 195 -31.34 -3.14 5.61
CA VAL A 195 -30.27 -2.71 4.70
C VAL A 195 -29.14 -2.06 5.51
N ALA A 196 -29.44 -1.06 6.34
CA ALA A 196 -28.43 -0.38 7.15
C ALA A 196 -27.59 -1.38 7.98
N LEU A 197 -28.19 -2.40 8.58
CA LEU A 197 -27.49 -3.39 9.42
C LEU A 197 -26.66 -4.43 8.64
N SER A 198 -26.94 -4.65 7.35
CA SER A 198 -26.32 -5.74 6.55
C SER A 198 -25.12 -5.30 5.69
N VAL A 199 -25.04 -4.01 5.35
CA VAL A 199 -23.98 -3.46 4.49
C VAL A 199 -22.58 -3.63 5.09
N THR A 200 -21.59 -3.90 4.23
CA THR A 200 -20.16 -3.97 4.54
C THR A 200 -19.41 -3.09 3.55
N ALA A 201 -18.69 -2.07 4.00
CA ALA A 201 -18.09 -1.11 3.07
C ALA A 201 -16.73 -1.59 2.52
N PHE A 202 -16.68 -1.95 1.22
CA PHE A 202 -15.44 -2.40 0.57
C PHE A 202 -14.29 -1.38 0.68
N PRO A 203 -14.48 -0.06 0.39
CA PRO A 203 -13.35 0.87 0.41
C PRO A 203 -12.71 1.03 1.80
N VAL A 204 -13.52 0.95 2.85
CA VAL A 204 -13.04 1.04 4.24
C VAL A 204 -12.34 -0.24 4.66
N LEU A 205 -12.92 -1.40 4.30
CA LEU A 205 -12.29 -2.70 4.53
C LEU A 205 -10.92 -2.80 3.83
N ALA A 206 -10.83 -2.37 2.58
CA ALA A 206 -9.59 -2.37 1.80
C ALA A 206 -8.48 -1.58 2.49
N ARG A 207 -8.82 -0.38 2.97
CA ARG A 207 -7.88 0.46 3.73
C ARG A 207 -7.47 -0.18 5.05
N ILE A 208 -8.41 -0.74 5.82
CA ILE A 208 -8.10 -1.45 7.07
C ILE A 208 -7.14 -2.61 6.80
N LEU A 209 -7.42 -3.44 5.80
CA LEU A 209 -6.57 -4.56 5.41
C LEU A 209 -5.17 -4.11 4.95
N ALA A 210 -5.09 -2.95 4.29
CA ALA A 210 -3.83 -2.36 3.86
C ALA A 210 -2.97 -1.95 5.05
N GLU A 211 -3.57 -1.23 5.99
CA GLU A 211 -2.90 -0.72 7.18
C GLU A 211 -2.41 -1.85 8.09
N ILE A 212 -3.17 -2.95 8.19
CA ILE A 212 -2.77 -4.13 8.98
C ILE A 212 -1.90 -5.12 8.19
N LYS A 213 -1.54 -4.81 6.92
CA LYS A 213 -0.72 -5.65 6.04
C LYS A 213 -1.27 -7.05 5.80
N LEU A 214 -2.61 -7.18 5.77
CA LEU A 214 -3.29 -8.46 5.51
C LEU A 214 -3.97 -8.53 4.15
N LEU A 215 -3.86 -7.50 3.30
CA LEU A 215 -4.46 -7.48 1.95
C LEU A 215 -4.10 -8.72 1.11
N ASN A 216 -2.82 -9.12 1.13
CA ASN A 216 -2.31 -10.22 0.32
C ASN A 216 -2.48 -11.59 0.98
N SER A 217 -2.99 -11.65 2.22
CA SER A 217 -3.27 -12.92 2.89
C SER A 217 -4.51 -13.60 2.29
N GLU A 218 -4.65 -14.91 2.47
CA GLU A 218 -5.86 -15.63 2.04
C GLU A 218 -7.13 -15.05 2.69
N LEU A 219 -7.02 -14.64 3.96
CA LEU A 219 -8.06 -13.94 4.71
C LEU A 219 -8.43 -12.60 4.06
N GLY A 220 -7.44 -11.78 3.72
CA GLY A 220 -7.66 -10.49 3.08
C GLY A 220 -8.33 -10.64 1.72
N ARG A 221 -7.91 -11.63 0.93
CA ARG A 221 -8.50 -11.94 -0.37
C ARG A 221 -9.96 -12.37 -0.26
N THR A 222 -10.30 -13.29 0.64
CA THR A 222 -11.70 -13.72 0.82
C THR A 222 -12.57 -12.58 1.37
N ALA A 223 -12.05 -11.78 2.31
CA ALA A 223 -12.75 -10.62 2.85
C ALA A 223 -13.05 -9.57 1.78
N MET A 224 -12.05 -9.21 0.96
CA MET A 224 -12.20 -8.22 -0.10
C MET A 224 -13.19 -8.67 -1.17
N SER A 225 -13.06 -9.90 -1.67
CA SER A 225 -14.02 -10.47 -2.62
C SER A 225 -15.45 -10.50 -2.07
N ALA A 226 -15.64 -10.92 -0.81
CA ALA A 226 -16.95 -10.93 -0.18
C ALA A 226 -17.54 -9.51 -0.01
N ALA A 227 -16.69 -8.52 0.31
CA ALA A 227 -17.12 -7.14 0.46
C ALA A 227 -17.55 -6.50 -0.87
N ILE A 228 -16.87 -6.81 -1.98
CA ILE A 228 -17.28 -6.34 -3.32
C ILE A 228 -18.69 -6.87 -3.65
N VAL A 229 -18.93 -8.16 -3.42
CA VAL A 229 -20.26 -8.76 -3.61
C VAL A 229 -21.31 -8.09 -2.72
N ASN A 230 -20.99 -7.88 -1.44
CA ASN A 230 -21.88 -7.19 -0.50
C ASN A 230 -22.22 -5.77 -0.94
N ASP A 231 -21.24 -4.98 -1.42
CA ASP A 231 -21.49 -3.61 -1.88
C ASP A 231 -22.35 -3.58 -3.14
N MET A 232 -22.15 -4.50 -4.10
CA MET A 232 -23.04 -4.62 -5.25
C MET A 232 -24.48 -4.94 -4.85
N CYS A 233 -24.66 -5.91 -3.95
CA CYS A 233 -25.98 -6.25 -3.41
C CYS A 233 -26.58 -5.08 -2.61
N ALA A 234 -25.76 -4.31 -1.89
CA ALA A 234 -26.22 -3.18 -1.06
C ALA A 234 -26.88 -2.10 -1.91
N TRP A 235 -26.33 -1.78 -3.08
CA TRP A 235 -26.92 -0.80 -3.98
C TRP A 235 -28.26 -1.23 -4.55
N ILE A 236 -28.39 -2.52 -4.90
CA ILE A 236 -29.66 -3.09 -5.36
C ILE A 236 -30.71 -3.02 -4.25
N LEU A 237 -30.34 -3.42 -3.03
CA LEU A 237 -31.23 -3.36 -1.88
C LEU A 237 -31.59 -1.92 -1.48
N LEU A 238 -30.66 -0.97 -1.60
CA LEU A 238 -30.92 0.44 -1.34
C LEU A 238 -31.90 1.03 -2.37
N ALA A 239 -31.70 0.74 -3.66
CA ALA A 239 -32.64 1.17 -4.70
C ALA A 239 -34.05 0.60 -4.46
N LEU A 240 -34.13 -0.67 -4.05
CA LEU A 240 -35.39 -1.30 -3.67
C LEU A 240 -36.02 -0.67 -2.40
N ALA A 241 -35.22 -0.36 -1.40
CA ALA A 241 -35.70 0.28 -0.17
C ALA A 241 -36.27 1.68 -0.45
N ILE A 242 -35.60 2.47 -1.29
CA ILE A 242 -36.06 3.82 -1.66
C ILE A 242 -37.37 3.74 -2.45
N SER A 243 -37.45 2.86 -3.46
CA SER A 243 -38.66 2.75 -4.31
C SER A 243 -39.90 2.29 -3.56
N ILE A 244 -39.74 1.53 -2.46
CA ILE A 244 -40.82 1.09 -1.57
C ILE A 244 -41.12 2.14 -0.48
N SER A 245 -40.17 3.02 -0.14
CA SER A 245 -40.36 4.04 0.90
C SER A 245 -41.24 5.22 0.50
N GLU A 246 -41.52 5.40 -0.79
CA GLU A 246 -42.22 6.58 -1.28
C GLU A 246 -43.74 6.46 -1.10
N VAL A 247 -44.25 7.18 -0.09
CA VAL A 247 -45.61 7.10 0.49
C VAL A 247 -46.76 7.36 -0.50
N HIS A 248 -46.51 7.95 -1.66
CA HIS A 248 -47.54 8.36 -2.64
C HIS A 248 -47.57 7.54 -3.93
N SER A 249 -46.78 6.46 -4.00
CA SER A 249 -46.51 5.77 -5.25
C SER A 249 -47.37 4.49 -5.34
N THR A 250 -48.05 4.28 -6.48
CA THR A 250 -48.76 3.00 -6.73
C THR A 250 -47.73 1.89 -6.94
N ALA A 251 -48.04 0.62 -6.63
CA ALA A 251 -47.10 -0.49 -6.85
C ALA A 251 -46.53 -0.54 -8.28
N LEU A 252 -47.26 -0.01 -9.26
CA LEU A 252 -46.82 0.17 -10.64
C LEU A 252 -45.65 1.16 -10.78
N SER A 253 -45.63 2.26 -10.02
CA SER A 253 -44.55 3.25 -10.07
C SER A 253 -43.23 2.71 -9.52
N SER A 254 -43.22 1.96 -8.42
CA SER A 254 -42.01 1.28 -7.93
C SER A 254 -41.46 0.27 -8.95
N LEU A 255 -42.34 -0.43 -9.68
CA LEU A 255 -41.96 -1.33 -10.77
C LEU A 255 -41.33 -0.57 -11.95
N TRP A 256 -41.88 0.58 -12.33
CA TRP A 256 -41.33 1.44 -13.39
C TRP A 256 -39.94 1.97 -13.03
N VAL A 257 -39.73 2.41 -11.78
CA VAL A 257 -38.42 2.85 -11.29
C VAL A 257 -37.40 1.71 -11.38
N LEU A 258 -37.78 0.50 -10.95
CA LEU A 258 -36.90 -0.68 -11.04
C LEU A 258 -36.57 -1.03 -12.50
N LEU A 259 -37.56 -1.05 -13.39
CA LEU A 259 -37.37 -1.38 -14.80
C LEU A 259 -36.52 -0.34 -15.53
N ALA A 260 -36.72 0.94 -15.24
CA ALA A 260 -35.91 2.03 -15.76
C ALA A 260 -34.47 1.95 -15.25
N GLY A 261 -34.27 1.60 -13.96
CA GLY A 261 -32.95 1.35 -13.40
C GLY A 261 -32.21 0.20 -14.09
N VAL A 262 -32.88 -0.94 -14.32
CA VAL A 262 -32.30 -2.07 -15.07
C VAL A 262 -31.96 -1.66 -16.50
N THR A 263 -32.86 -0.91 -17.16
CA THR A 263 -32.65 -0.41 -18.52
C THR A 263 -31.46 0.55 -18.59
N PHE A 264 -31.30 1.42 -17.60
CA PHE A 264 -30.14 2.31 -17.48
C PHE A 264 -28.83 1.53 -17.33
N VAL A 265 -28.80 0.49 -16.48
CA VAL A 265 -27.62 -0.38 -16.32
C VAL A 265 -27.29 -1.07 -17.65
N LEU A 266 -28.28 -1.69 -18.29
CA LEU A 266 -28.10 -2.33 -19.60
C LEU A 266 -27.59 -1.34 -20.65
N PHE A 267 -28.16 -0.14 -20.72
CA PHE A 267 -27.70 0.93 -21.61
C PHE A 267 -26.24 1.29 -21.34
N CYS A 268 -25.81 1.42 -20.09
CA CYS A 268 -24.42 1.71 -19.78
C CYS A 268 -23.49 0.57 -20.26
N PHE A 269 -23.85 -0.68 -20.02
CA PHE A 269 -23.05 -1.83 -20.47
C PHE A 269 -23.01 -2.00 -22.00
N TYR A 270 -24.10 -1.73 -22.71
CA TYR A 270 -24.19 -1.97 -24.16
C TYR A 270 -23.89 -0.75 -25.04
N ALA A 271 -24.04 0.49 -24.54
CA ALA A 271 -23.80 1.71 -25.30
C ALA A 271 -22.59 2.50 -24.79
N VAL A 272 -22.51 2.74 -23.47
CA VAL A 272 -21.40 3.51 -22.88
C VAL A 272 -20.09 2.71 -22.90
N ARG A 273 -20.13 1.42 -22.55
CA ARG A 273 -18.93 0.55 -22.58
C ARG A 273 -18.21 0.52 -23.93
N PRO A 274 -18.88 0.26 -25.08
CA PRO A 274 -18.19 0.27 -26.38
C PRO A 274 -17.73 1.67 -26.79
N LEU A 275 -18.43 2.74 -26.40
CA LEU A 275 -17.98 4.10 -26.64
C LEU A 275 -16.67 4.39 -25.92
N MET A 276 -16.54 3.97 -24.66
CA MET A 276 -15.30 4.09 -23.89
C MET A 276 -14.17 3.26 -24.50
N TRP A 277 -14.45 2.05 -24.99
CA TRP A 277 -13.48 1.24 -25.72
C TRP A 277 -12.96 1.93 -26.99
N ARG A 278 -13.82 2.62 -27.74
CA ARG A 278 -13.39 3.42 -28.90
C ARG A 278 -12.51 4.59 -28.49
N LEU A 279 -12.86 5.28 -27.40
CA LEU A 279 -12.07 6.38 -26.85
C LEU A 279 -10.67 5.91 -26.45
N ILE A 280 -10.56 4.75 -25.78
CA ILE A 280 -9.27 4.19 -25.36
C ILE A 280 -8.39 3.82 -26.56
N ARG A 281 -8.97 3.19 -27.60
CA ARG A 281 -8.21 2.82 -28.82
C ARG A 281 -7.71 4.01 -29.63
N SER A 282 -8.27 5.21 -29.40
CA SER A 282 -7.81 6.43 -30.07
C SER A 282 -6.60 7.10 -29.40
N ILE A 283 -6.14 6.57 -28.26
CA ILE A 283 -4.96 7.07 -27.53
C ILE A 283 -3.71 6.37 -28.09
N PRO A 284 -2.72 7.09 -28.66
CA PRO A 284 -1.47 6.50 -29.14
C PRO A 284 -0.69 5.85 -27.99
N GLU A 285 -0.10 4.67 -28.23
CA GLU A 285 0.75 3.99 -27.24
C GLU A 285 1.96 4.86 -26.88
N GLY A 286 1.98 5.38 -25.64
CA GLY A 286 3.08 6.19 -25.10
C GLY A 286 2.71 7.64 -24.77
N ASP A 287 1.54 8.14 -25.17
CA ASP A 287 1.08 9.49 -24.81
C ASP A 287 0.09 9.45 -23.64
N GLY A 288 0.22 10.41 -22.72
CA GLY A 288 -0.64 10.50 -21.54
C GLY A 288 -2.08 10.88 -21.90
N ILE A 289 -3.03 10.64 -20.98
CA ILE A 289 -4.43 11.03 -21.22
C ILE A 289 -4.55 12.53 -21.28
N SER A 290 -5.10 13.02 -22.39
CA SER A 290 -5.36 14.44 -22.59
C SER A 290 -6.36 14.97 -21.55
N ASN A 291 -6.16 16.22 -21.11
CA ASN A 291 -7.06 16.86 -20.14
C ASN A 291 -8.51 16.96 -20.65
N THR A 292 -8.69 17.04 -21.97
CA THR A 292 -10.01 17.04 -22.62
C THR A 292 -10.76 15.74 -22.41
N GLN A 293 -10.08 14.59 -22.52
CA GLN A 293 -10.69 13.27 -22.28
C GLN A 293 -11.09 13.08 -20.82
N VAL A 294 -10.23 13.50 -19.88
CA VAL A 294 -10.57 13.50 -18.44
C VAL A 294 -11.82 14.32 -18.18
N THR A 295 -11.91 15.52 -18.76
CA THR A 295 -13.07 16.41 -18.60
C THR A 295 -14.35 15.79 -19.18
N LEU A 296 -14.25 15.12 -20.35
CA LEU A 296 -15.38 14.42 -20.98
C LEU A 296 -15.92 13.30 -20.07
N ILE A 297 -15.01 12.51 -19.48
CA ILE A 297 -15.38 11.41 -18.56
C ILE A 297 -16.04 11.97 -17.30
N LEU A 298 -15.47 13.01 -16.68
CA LEU A 298 -16.06 13.67 -15.51
C LEU A 298 -17.44 14.26 -15.79
N THR A 299 -17.64 14.82 -16.99
CA THR A 299 -18.94 15.31 -17.41
C THR A 299 -19.94 14.15 -17.58
N GLY A 300 -19.48 13.01 -18.13
CA GLY A 300 -20.28 11.79 -18.23
C GLY A 300 -20.74 11.26 -16.87
N VAL A 301 -19.89 11.35 -15.84
CA VAL A 301 -20.21 10.99 -14.46
C VAL A 301 -21.37 11.85 -13.93
N MET A 302 -21.34 13.15 -14.17
CA MET A 302 -22.42 14.07 -13.78
C MET A 302 -23.73 13.78 -14.50
N ILE A 303 -23.67 13.49 -15.82
CA ILE A 303 -24.85 13.13 -16.62
C ILE A 303 -25.45 11.82 -16.12
N ALA A 304 -24.62 10.79 -15.86
CA ALA A 304 -25.08 9.51 -15.34
C ALA A 304 -25.79 9.66 -13.99
N GLY A 305 -25.25 10.49 -13.09
CA GLY A 305 -25.89 10.78 -11.81
C GLY A 305 -27.24 11.49 -11.97
N ALA A 306 -27.31 12.51 -12.83
CA ALA A 306 -28.54 13.22 -13.15
C ALA A 306 -29.61 12.29 -13.77
N CYS A 307 -29.21 11.37 -14.65
CA CYS A 307 -30.12 10.37 -15.21
C CYS A 307 -30.71 9.46 -14.12
N THR A 308 -29.89 8.97 -13.19
CA THR A 308 -30.40 8.12 -12.10
C THR A 308 -31.32 8.86 -11.14
N ASP A 309 -31.01 10.13 -10.83
CA ASP A 309 -31.88 11.00 -10.02
C ASP A 309 -33.24 11.22 -10.71
N ALA A 310 -33.23 11.47 -12.02
CA ALA A 310 -34.45 11.60 -12.81
C ALA A 310 -35.29 10.31 -12.89
N ILE A 311 -34.67 9.13 -12.75
CA ILE A 311 -35.36 7.84 -12.65
C ILE A 311 -36.03 7.65 -11.27
N GLY A 312 -35.62 8.41 -10.25
CA GLY A 312 -36.05 8.22 -8.86
C GLY A 312 -35.14 7.29 -8.05
N ILE A 313 -33.93 7.02 -8.56
CA ILE A 313 -32.85 6.34 -7.83
C ILE A 313 -31.87 7.41 -7.33
N HIS A 314 -31.17 7.17 -6.23
CA HIS A 314 -30.18 8.12 -5.73
C HIS A 314 -29.06 8.38 -6.77
N SER A 315 -28.73 9.66 -7.02
CA SER A 315 -27.78 10.13 -8.05
C SER A 315 -26.40 9.45 -8.01
N VAL A 316 -25.95 9.08 -6.82
CA VAL A 316 -24.69 8.37 -6.57
C VAL A 316 -24.62 7.00 -7.25
N PHE A 317 -25.75 6.32 -7.45
CA PHE A 317 -25.82 5.03 -8.14
C PHE A 317 -25.39 5.14 -9.60
N GLY A 318 -25.78 6.22 -10.29
CA GLY A 318 -25.40 6.45 -11.69
C GLY A 318 -23.90 6.62 -11.87
N ALA A 319 -23.25 7.36 -10.96
CA ALA A 319 -21.80 7.55 -10.96
C ALA A 319 -21.04 6.24 -10.72
N PHE A 320 -21.54 5.40 -9.80
CA PHE A 320 -20.99 4.07 -9.54
C PHE A 320 -21.07 3.16 -10.77
N VAL A 321 -22.25 3.04 -11.40
CA VAL A 321 -22.46 2.22 -12.60
C VAL A 321 -21.61 2.73 -13.76
N TYR A 322 -21.50 4.05 -13.92
CA TYR A 322 -20.64 4.65 -14.95
C TYR A 322 -19.18 4.29 -14.74
N GLY A 323 -18.68 4.31 -13.49
CA GLY A 323 -17.34 3.85 -13.13
C GLY A 323 -17.10 2.38 -13.45
N LEU A 324 -18.04 1.48 -13.09
CA LEU A 324 -17.96 0.04 -13.37
C LEU A 324 -17.87 -0.31 -14.85
N VAL A 325 -18.46 0.54 -15.70
CA VAL A 325 -18.56 0.31 -17.14
C VAL A 325 -17.28 0.69 -17.87
N ILE A 326 -16.47 1.61 -17.32
CA ILE A 326 -15.18 1.98 -17.89
C ILE A 326 -14.21 0.81 -17.70
N PRO A 327 -13.68 0.22 -18.78
CA PRO A 327 -12.80 -0.95 -18.67
C PRO A 327 -11.47 -0.59 -17.99
N SER A 328 -10.94 -1.54 -17.22
CA SER A 328 -9.66 -1.47 -16.49
C SER A 328 -8.46 -1.50 -17.45
N ALA A 329 -8.28 -0.41 -18.20
CA ALA A 329 -7.10 -0.12 -19.02
C ALA A 329 -6.20 0.91 -18.26
N PRO A 330 -5.00 1.30 -18.75
CA PRO A 330 -4.22 2.40 -18.16
C PRO A 330 -5.06 3.67 -17.88
N LEU A 331 -6.17 3.85 -18.59
CA LEU A 331 -7.16 4.90 -18.35
C LEU A 331 -7.80 4.90 -16.97
N GLY A 332 -8.17 3.73 -16.44
CA GLY A 332 -8.79 3.66 -15.11
C GLY A 332 -7.81 4.02 -13.99
N VAL A 333 -6.53 3.68 -14.14
CA VAL A 333 -5.47 3.93 -13.15
C VAL A 333 -5.09 5.40 -13.14
N THR A 334 -4.78 5.96 -14.31
CA THR A 334 -4.43 7.39 -14.46
C THR A 334 -5.53 8.33 -14.01
N LEU A 335 -6.80 7.96 -14.20
CA LEU A 335 -7.93 8.77 -13.74
C LEU A 335 -8.06 8.75 -12.21
N ILE A 336 -7.79 7.60 -11.58
CA ILE A 336 -7.72 7.50 -10.12
C ILE A 336 -6.56 8.33 -9.59
N GLU A 337 -5.36 8.20 -10.13
CA GLU A 337 -4.18 8.98 -9.70
C GLU A 337 -4.42 10.49 -9.79
N LYS A 338 -5.11 10.98 -10.82
CA LYS A 338 -5.41 12.41 -10.97
C LYS A 338 -6.52 12.93 -10.04
N LEU A 339 -7.46 12.08 -9.64
CA LEU A 339 -8.68 12.51 -8.94
C LEU A 339 -8.74 12.11 -7.47
N GLU A 340 -8.12 10.98 -7.09
CA GLU A 340 -8.23 10.39 -5.77
C GLU A 340 -7.77 11.38 -4.68
N ASP A 341 -6.63 12.04 -4.86
CA ASP A 341 -6.10 12.99 -3.89
C ASP A 341 -7.05 14.18 -3.69
N PHE A 342 -7.66 14.68 -4.75
CA PHE A 342 -8.61 15.80 -4.66
C PHE A 342 -9.94 15.36 -4.03
N VAL A 343 -10.52 14.27 -4.53
CA VAL A 343 -11.83 13.78 -4.09
C VAL A 343 -11.75 13.26 -2.65
N THR A 344 -10.79 12.38 -2.34
CA THR A 344 -10.65 11.82 -0.99
C THR A 344 -10.00 12.81 -0.03
N GLY A 345 -9.12 13.70 -0.50
CA GLY A 345 -8.40 14.66 0.34
C GLY A 345 -9.25 15.86 0.77
N LEU A 346 -10.11 16.36 -0.11
CA LEU A 346 -10.87 17.60 0.08
C LEU A 346 -12.39 17.39 0.12
N LEU A 347 -12.97 16.68 -0.86
CA LEU A 347 -14.42 16.62 -1.03
C LEU A 347 -15.12 15.60 -0.11
N LEU A 348 -14.55 14.40 0.01
CA LEU A 348 -15.10 13.31 0.83
C LEU A 348 -15.21 13.67 2.33
N PRO A 349 -14.24 14.37 2.95
CA PRO A 349 -14.37 14.88 4.32
C PRO A 349 -15.62 15.73 4.53
N LEU A 350 -16.07 16.48 3.53
CA LEU A 350 -17.27 17.33 3.64
C LEU A 350 -18.53 16.49 3.84
N PHE A 351 -18.65 15.36 3.13
CA PHE A 351 -19.79 14.45 3.26
C PHE A 351 -19.86 13.81 4.66
N PHE A 352 -18.73 13.29 5.15
CA PHE A 352 -18.70 12.70 6.48
C PHE A 352 -18.84 13.73 7.60
N ALA A 353 -18.26 14.92 7.42
CA ALA A 353 -18.44 16.01 8.36
C ALA A 353 -19.89 16.50 8.39
N MET A 354 -20.57 16.60 7.25
CA MET A 354 -22.01 16.91 7.19
C MET A 354 -22.86 15.86 7.90
N SER A 355 -22.55 14.57 7.70
CA SER A 355 -23.21 13.47 8.41
C SER A 355 -23.04 13.59 9.93
N GLY A 356 -21.83 13.91 10.40
CA GLY A 356 -21.55 14.15 11.81
C GLY A 356 -22.16 15.43 12.36
N LEU A 357 -22.21 16.51 11.58
CA LEU A 357 -22.83 17.80 11.94
C LEU A 357 -24.34 17.61 12.18
N ARG A 358 -24.95 16.74 11.40
CA ARG A 358 -26.33 16.28 11.54
C ARG A 358 -26.55 15.46 12.82
N THR A 359 -25.52 14.81 13.37
CA THR A 359 -25.63 14.01 14.61
C THR A 359 -25.73 14.91 15.85
N ASN A 360 -26.90 14.88 16.50
CA ASN A 360 -27.16 15.63 17.74
C ASN A 360 -27.32 14.70 18.95
N VAL A 361 -26.23 14.48 19.67
CA VAL A 361 -26.20 13.61 20.86
C VAL A 361 -27.11 14.12 21.99
N ARG A 362 -27.45 15.42 22.01
CA ARG A 362 -28.31 16.00 23.05
C ARG A 362 -29.80 15.70 22.85
N MET A 363 -30.20 15.29 21.65
CA MET A 363 -31.57 14.86 21.39
C MET A 363 -31.85 13.46 21.92
N ILE A 364 -30.80 12.73 22.30
CA ILE A 364 -30.89 11.42 22.94
C ILE A 364 -31.42 11.59 24.36
N ARG A 365 -32.71 11.33 24.55
CA ARG A 365 -33.41 11.51 25.83
C ARG A 365 -33.97 10.21 26.37
N ASP A 366 -34.29 9.26 25.50
CA ASP A 366 -34.87 8.00 25.91
C ASP A 366 -33.79 6.90 26.03
N PRO A 367 -33.29 6.61 27.24
CA PRO A 367 -32.26 5.58 27.43
C PRO A 367 -32.76 4.19 27.02
N ILE A 368 -34.07 3.95 27.00
CA ILE A 368 -34.65 2.68 26.58
C ILE A 368 -34.45 2.52 25.07
N THR A 369 -34.85 3.51 24.27
CA THR A 369 -34.65 3.52 22.82
C THR A 369 -33.17 3.38 22.44
N VAL A 370 -32.26 4.06 23.15
CA VAL A 370 -30.81 3.90 22.95
C VAL A 370 -30.35 2.49 23.24
N GLY A 371 -30.69 1.95 24.41
CA GLY A 371 -30.30 0.59 24.81
C GLY A 371 -30.81 -0.46 23.82
N LEU A 372 -32.02 -0.25 23.28
CA LEU A 372 -32.64 -1.08 22.26
C LEU A 372 -31.87 -1.05 20.94
N LEU A 373 -31.56 0.14 20.43
CA LEU A 373 -30.81 0.33 19.19
C LEU A 373 -29.41 -0.26 19.30
N VAL A 374 -28.71 -0.02 20.42
CA VAL A 374 -27.41 -0.63 20.70
C VAL A 374 -27.51 -2.16 20.72
N LEU A 375 -28.52 -2.71 21.41
CA LEU A 375 -28.76 -4.15 21.45
C LEU A 375 -29.00 -4.74 20.05
N VAL A 376 -29.81 -4.07 19.23
CA VAL A 376 -30.09 -4.49 17.84
C VAL A 376 -28.79 -4.55 17.03
N PHE A 377 -27.98 -3.51 17.10
CA PHE A 377 -26.70 -3.46 16.38
C PHE A 377 -25.73 -4.54 16.86
N VAL A 378 -25.65 -4.77 18.18
CA VAL A 378 -24.80 -5.83 18.75
C VAL A 378 -25.28 -7.21 18.30
N MET A 379 -26.60 -7.46 18.32
CA MET A 379 -27.18 -8.72 17.87
C MET A 379 -27.00 -8.95 16.37
N ALA A 380 -27.21 -7.92 15.54
CA ALA A 380 -26.97 -7.97 14.10
C ALA A 380 -25.48 -8.22 13.78
N SER A 381 -24.59 -7.55 14.53
CA SER A 381 -23.15 -7.73 14.46
C SER A 381 -22.72 -9.14 14.82
N PHE A 382 -23.28 -9.68 15.90
CA PHE A 382 -23.03 -11.04 16.35
C PHE A 382 -23.53 -12.07 15.33
N ALA A 383 -24.72 -11.88 14.77
CA ALA A 383 -25.26 -12.73 13.71
C ALA A 383 -24.36 -12.73 12.46
N LYS A 384 -23.83 -11.56 12.07
CA LYS A 384 -22.87 -11.42 10.96
C LYS A 384 -21.59 -12.20 11.24
N ILE A 385 -20.98 -11.96 12.40
CA ILE A 385 -19.72 -12.59 12.80
C ILE A 385 -19.91 -14.12 12.88
N MET A 386 -20.95 -14.61 13.55
CA MET A 386 -21.21 -16.04 13.66
C MET A 386 -21.49 -16.69 12.30
N GLY A 387 -22.27 -16.04 11.43
CA GLY A 387 -22.51 -16.51 10.07
C GLY A 387 -21.22 -16.72 9.29
N THR A 388 -20.34 -15.72 9.31
CA THR A 388 -19.04 -15.80 8.62
C THR A 388 -18.11 -16.85 9.23
N ILE A 389 -18.11 -17.04 10.55
CA ILE A 389 -17.30 -18.08 11.23
C ILE A 389 -17.79 -19.47 10.83
N ILE A 390 -19.11 -19.68 10.75
CA ILE A 390 -19.68 -20.96 10.32
C ILE A 390 -19.23 -21.30 8.90
N ILE A 391 -19.34 -20.34 7.96
CA ILE A 391 -18.86 -20.55 6.59
C ILE A 391 -17.35 -20.78 6.55
N ALA A 392 -16.56 -20.02 7.32
CA ALA A 392 -15.11 -20.22 7.41
C ALA A 392 -14.75 -21.64 7.91
N ALA A 393 -15.48 -22.16 8.90
CA ALA A 393 -15.30 -23.51 9.42
C ALA A 393 -15.67 -24.60 8.39
N LEU A 394 -16.75 -24.38 7.62
CA LEU A 394 -17.14 -25.31 6.54
C LEU A 394 -16.07 -25.44 5.45
N TYR A 395 -15.32 -24.37 5.19
CA TYR A 395 -14.17 -24.37 4.27
C TYR A 395 -12.83 -24.64 4.97
N ALA A 396 -12.84 -25.26 6.16
CA ALA A 396 -11.68 -25.68 6.92
C ALA A 396 -10.65 -24.56 7.22
N MET A 397 -11.08 -23.30 7.33
CA MET A 397 -10.22 -22.21 7.80
C MET A 397 -9.97 -22.33 9.31
N PRO A 398 -8.77 -21.96 9.81
CA PRO A 398 -8.52 -21.99 11.24
C PRO A 398 -9.43 -21.00 11.96
N PHE A 399 -9.92 -21.40 13.13
CA PHE A 399 -10.94 -20.64 13.88
C PHE A 399 -10.56 -19.16 14.14
N ARG A 400 -9.27 -18.87 14.34
CA ARG A 400 -8.76 -17.50 14.52
C ARG A 400 -8.92 -16.64 13.26
N GLU A 401 -8.67 -17.21 12.09
CA GLU A 401 -8.91 -16.53 10.81
C GLU A 401 -10.41 -16.36 10.56
N GLY A 402 -11.24 -17.34 10.95
CA GLY A 402 -12.70 -17.20 10.93
C GLY A 402 -13.21 -16.03 11.77
N ILE A 403 -12.69 -15.87 13.00
CA ILE A 403 -13.01 -14.72 13.85
C ILE A 403 -12.56 -13.41 13.20
N ALA A 404 -11.31 -13.35 12.71
CA ALA A 404 -10.79 -12.16 12.05
C ALA A 404 -11.64 -11.78 10.83
N LEU A 405 -12.05 -12.77 10.02
CA LEU A 405 -12.93 -12.57 8.85
C LEU A 405 -14.27 -11.98 9.26
N GLY A 406 -14.88 -12.49 10.34
CA GLY A 406 -16.17 -11.98 10.81
C GLY A 406 -16.14 -10.54 11.29
N PHE A 407 -15.07 -10.14 11.99
CA PHE A 407 -14.88 -8.74 12.37
C PHE A 407 -14.60 -7.85 11.15
N LEU A 408 -13.80 -8.32 10.19
CA LEU A 408 -13.57 -7.61 8.92
C LEU A 408 -14.88 -7.42 8.14
N MET A 409 -15.81 -8.38 8.16
CA MET A 409 -17.13 -8.25 7.55
C MET A 409 -18.07 -7.31 8.30
N ASN A 410 -17.73 -6.85 9.51
CA ASN A 410 -18.49 -5.83 10.24
C ASN A 410 -17.95 -4.41 10.03
N THR A 411 -17.07 -4.22 9.05
CA THR A 411 -16.58 -2.89 8.69
C THR A 411 -17.71 -2.05 8.10
N ARG A 412 -18.06 -0.99 8.84
CA ARG A 412 -18.98 0.02 8.34
C ARG A 412 -18.23 1.11 7.61
N GLY A 413 -18.95 1.91 6.83
CA GLY A 413 -18.32 2.94 6.05
C GLY A 413 -19.30 3.78 5.24
N LEU A 414 -18.82 4.20 4.07
CA LEU A 414 -19.50 5.21 3.27
C LEU A 414 -20.92 4.83 2.85
N VAL A 415 -21.12 3.62 2.32
CA VAL A 415 -22.45 3.16 1.85
C VAL A 415 -23.46 3.16 2.99
N GLU A 416 -23.07 2.71 4.18
CA GLU A 416 -23.95 2.76 5.35
C GLU A 416 -24.31 4.20 5.73
N MET A 417 -23.35 5.14 5.72
CA MET A 417 -23.64 6.55 6.01
C MET A 417 -24.58 7.17 4.98
N ILE A 418 -24.46 6.80 3.70
CA ILE A 418 -25.43 7.19 2.66
C ILE A 418 -26.81 6.68 3.02
N VAL A 419 -26.93 5.39 3.37
CA VAL A 419 -28.22 4.83 3.82
C VAL A 419 -28.73 5.63 5.02
N LEU A 420 -27.98 5.78 6.11
CA LEU A 420 -28.46 6.51 7.28
C LEU A 420 -28.93 7.96 6.96
N ASN A 421 -28.20 8.69 6.10
CA ASN A 421 -28.60 10.03 5.68
C ASN A 421 -29.91 10.03 4.88
N ILE A 422 -30.02 9.16 3.87
CA ILE A 422 -31.26 9.04 3.07
C ILE A 422 -32.46 8.68 3.95
N GLY A 423 -32.26 7.78 4.92
CA GLY A 423 -33.34 7.35 5.81
C GLY A 423 -33.84 8.45 6.71
N ARG A 424 -32.94 9.32 7.17
CA ARG A 424 -33.30 10.53 7.91
C ARG A 424 -34.01 11.53 7.00
N ASP A 425 -33.49 11.79 5.81
CA ASP A 425 -34.05 12.78 4.88
C ASP A 425 -35.46 12.40 4.40
N LYS A 426 -35.71 11.09 4.21
CA LYS A 426 -37.05 10.53 3.94
C LYS A 426 -37.92 10.40 5.21
N GLN A 427 -37.47 10.88 6.36
CA GLN A 427 -38.16 10.79 7.66
C GLN A 427 -38.55 9.36 8.07
N VAL A 428 -37.80 8.36 7.59
CA VAL A 428 -37.91 6.97 8.03
C VAL A 428 -37.23 6.80 9.39
N LEU A 429 -36.18 7.58 9.64
CA LEU A 429 -35.40 7.60 10.87
C LEU A 429 -35.56 8.95 11.57
N ASP A 430 -36.00 8.91 12.83
CA ASP A 430 -36.02 10.09 13.70
C ASP A 430 -34.58 10.55 14.02
N ASP A 431 -34.41 11.83 14.31
CA ASP A 431 -33.11 12.45 14.61
C ASP A 431 -32.35 11.76 15.75
N GLU A 432 -33.07 11.27 16.76
CA GLU A 432 -32.50 10.49 17.88
C GLU A 432 -31.95 9.14 17.41
N SER A 433 -32.76 8.39 16.64
CA SER A 433 -32.35 7.10 16.07
C SER A 433 -31.16 7.26 15.13
N PHE A 434 -31.16 8.29 14.28
CA PHE A 434 -30.04 8.61 13.39
C PHE A 434 -28.76 8.87 14.19
N ALA A 435 -28.82 9.69 15.24
CA ALA A 435 -27.65 10.01 16.07
C ALA A 435 -27.07 8.75 16.74
N VAL A 436 -27.92 7.90 17.31
CA VAL A 436 -27.49 6.65 17.95
C VAL A 436 -26.84 5.71 16.93
N MET A 437 -27.44 5.53 15.75
CA MET A 437 -26.89 4.65 14.72
C MET A 437 -25.52 5.11 14.22
N VAL A 438 -25.34 6.42 13.96
CA VAL A 438 -24.03 6.95 13.55
C VAL A 438 -22.97 6.68 14.63
N LEU A 439 -23.28 6.92 15.91
CA LEU A 439 -22.35 6.67 17.01
C LEU A 439 -21.99 5.18 17.15
N VAL A 440 -22.97 4.30 17.06
CA VAL A 440 -22.74 2.85 17.16
C VAL A 440 -21.94 2.34 15.95
N SER A 441 -22.22 2.81 14.74
CA SER A 441 -21.46 2.44 13.54
C SER A 441 -19.99 2.88 13.61
N VAL A 442 -19.72 4.08 14.13
CA VAL A 442 -18.36 4.55 14.40
C VAL A 442 -17.68 3.68 15.45
N ALA A 443 -18.36 3.38 16.56
CA ALA A 443 -17.82 2.53 17.63
C ALA A 443 -17.49 1.11 17.13
N MET A 444 -18.41 0.47 16.39
CA MET A 444 -18.22 -0.87 15.84
C MET A 444 -17.06 -0.93 14.86
N THR A 445 -16.94 0.05 13.96
CA THR A 445 -15.83 0.11 13.00
C THR A 445 -14.50 0.34 13.71
N SER A 446 -14.48 1.19 14.75
CA SER A 446 -13.27 1.45 15.54
C SER A 446 -12.77 0.23 16.30
N LEU A 447 -13.66 -0.72 16.61
CA LEU A 447 -13.36 -1.98 17.28
C LEU A 447 -12.75 -3.04 16.34
N VAL A 448 -13.00 -2.95 15.02
CA VAL A 448 -12.52 -3.96 14.06
C VAL A 448 -10.99 -4.05 14.07
N THR A 449 -10.27 -2.95 13.89
CA THR A 449 -8.81 -2.95 13.82
C THR A 449 -8.12 -3.54 15.06
N PRO A 450 -8.43 -3.11 16.31
CA PRO A 450 -7.79 -3.67 17.50
C PRO A 450 -8.13 -5.15 17.72
N VAL A 451 -9.35 -5.58 17.41
CA VAL A 451 -9.74 -7.00 17.54
C VAL A 451 -9.02 -7.86 16.50
N VAL A 452 -9.02 -7.45 15.24
CA VAL A 452 -8.34 -8.21 14.17
C VAL A 452 -6.85 -8.30 14.47
N THR A 453 -6.18 -7.21 14.86
CA THR A 453 -4.74 -7.24 15.21
C THR A 453 -4.43 -8.01 16.50
N GLY A 454 -5.37 -8.11 17.44
CA GLY A 454 -5.22 -8.92 18.66
C GLY A 454 -5.43 -10.42 18.43
N VAL A 455 -6.42 -10.78 17.61
CA VAL A 455 -6.79 -12.17 17.30
C VAL A 455 -5.84 -12.77 16.26
N TYR A 456 -5.58 -12.01 15.19
CA TYR A 456 -4.62 -12.36 14.17
C TYR A 456 -3.22 -12.12 14.71
N ARG A 457 -2.63 -13.17 15.28
CA ARG A 457 -1.19 -13.18 15.54
C ARG A 457 -0.51 -13.42 14.20
N PRO A 458 0.29 -12.47 13.67
CA PRO A 458 1.22 -12.81 12.61
C PRO A 458 2.03 -14.00 13.13
N SER A 459 2.15 -15.03 12.31
CA SER A 459 2.86 -16.28 12.59
C SER A 459 4.02 -15.98 13.53
N ARG A 460 3.96 -16.50 14.77
CA ARG A 460 4.96 -16.25 15.81
C ARG A 460 6.32 -16.39 15.12
N ARG A 461 7.08 -15.28 15.00
CA ARG A 461 8.46 -15.30 14.53
C ARG A 461 9.17 -16.36 15.35
N LEU A 462 9.35 -17.55 14.78
CA LEU A 462 9.94 -18.66 15.52
C LEU A 462 11.34 -18.15 15.83
N VAL A 463 11.64 -17.92 17.11
CA VAL A 463 12.94 -17.39 17.54
C VAL A 463 14.09 -18.32 17.10
N GLY A 464 13.80 -19.59 16.81
CA GLY A 464 14.73 -20.54 16.19
C GLY A 464 14.99 -20.32 14.69
N TYR A 465 14.14 -19.57 13.98
CA TYR A 465 14.25 -19.30 12.54
C TYR A 465 15.20 -18.13 12.20
N LYS A 466 15.50 -17.26 13.18
CA LYS A 466 16.37 -16.09 13.08
C LYS A 466 17.88 -16.36 12.85
N ARG A 467 18.29 -17.58 12.52
CA ARG A 467 19.71 -17.97 12.47
C ARG A 467 20.10 -18.81 11.24
N ARG A 468 19.51 -18.53 10.07
CA ARG A 468 19.98 -19.13 8.81
C ARG A 468 21.02 -18.24 8.14
N ASN A 469 22.28 -18.61 8.35
CA ASN A 469 23.41 -18.23 7.52
C ASN A 469 23.72 -19.36 6.52
N LEU A 470 24.20 -19.02 5.32
CA LEU A 470 24.73 -19.97 4.33
C LEU A 470 25.85 -20.81 4.95
N GLN A 471 26.68 -20.21 5.80
CA GLN A 471 27.80 -20.89 6.45
C GLN A 471 27.39 -22.16 7.23
N ARG A 472 26.19 -22.18 7.83
CA ARG A 472 25.71 -23.32 8.64
C ARG A 472 24.94 -24.37 7.85
N ILE A 473 24.65 -24.10 6.58
CA ILE A 473 23.95 -25.04 5.70
C ILE A 473 24.94 -26.14 5.31
N ARG A 474 24.54 -27.41 5.45
CA ARG A 474 25.38 -28.52 4.97
C ARG A 474 25.52 -28.40 3.45
N HIS A 475 26.71 -28.60 2.91
CA HIS A 475 26.96 -28.49 1.46
C HIS A 475 26.02 -29.38 0.63
N ASP A 476 25.76 -30.61 1.09
CA ASP A 476 24.83 -31.57 0.46
C ASP A 476 23.34 -31.36 0.81
N SER A 477 22.96 -30.21 1.36
CA SER A 477 21.56 -29.93 1.67
C SER A 477 20.92 -28.98 0.66
N GLU A 478 19.59 -29.05 0.61
CA GLU A 478 18.74 -28.21 -0.23
C GLU A 478 18.99 -26.72 0.08
N LEU A 479 19.37 -25.95 -0.94
CA LEU A 479 19.52 -24.50 -0.83
C LEU A 479 18.20 -23.85 -1.24
N ARG A 480 17.56 -23.12 -0.30
CA ARG A 480 16.35 -22.36 -0.58
C ARG A 480 16.68 -20.91 -0.88
N MET A 481 16.38 -20.47 -2.08
CA MET A 481 16.65 -19.11 -2.55
C MET A 481 15.35 -18.35 -2.83
N LEU A 482 15.33 -17.04 -2.59
CA LEU A 482 14.26 -16.15 -3.01
C LEU A 482 14.86 -15.10 -3.94
N ALA A 483 14.54 -15.18 -5.23
CA ALA A 483 14.97 -14.16 -6.18
C ALA A 483 13.87 -13.12 -6.38
N CYS A 484 14.19 -11.88 -6.04
CA CYS A 484 13.33 -10.74 -6.26
C CYS A 484 13.57 -10.20 -7.67
N VAL A 485 12.51 -10.04 -8.45
CA VAL A 485 12.58 -9.56 -9.83
C VAL A 485 11.67 -8.33 -9.94
N HIS A 486 12.20 -7.21 -10.43
CA HIS A 486 11.41 -6.00 -10.71
C HIS A 486 11.07 -5.85 -12.19
N THR A 487 11.95 -6.33 -13.08
CA THR A 487 11.78 -6.23 -14.53
C THR A 487 12.17 -7.55 -15.20
N THR A 488 11.64 -7.79 -16.40
CA THR A 488 12.03 -8.94 -17.23
C THR A 488 13.53 -9.00 -17.52
N ARG A 489 14.20 -7.84 -17.50
CA ARG A 489 15.66 -7.72 -17.70
C ARG A 489 16.50 -8.33 -16.57
N ASN A 490 15.95 -8.47 -15.35
CA ASN A 490 16.68 -9.10 -14.24
C ASN A 490 16.65 -10.63 -14.30
N VAL A 491 15.77 -11.22 -15.10
CA VAL A 491 15.60 -12.69 -15.14
C VAL A 491 16.86 -13.40 -15.66
N PRO A 492 17.48 -12.99 -16.79
CA PRO A 492 18.64 -13.71 -17.32
C PRO A 492 19.81 -13.76 -16.35
N SER A 493 20.11 -12.69 -15.63
CA SER A 493 21.22 -12.67 -14.67
C SER A 493 20.98 -13.55 -13.44
N VAL A 494 19.74 -13.65 -12.96
CA VAL A 494 19.37 -14.61 -11.91
C VAL A 494 19.51 -16.05 -12.41
N LEU A 495 19.07 -16.34 -13.64
CA LEU A 495 19.20 -17.68 -14.23
C LEU A 495 20.67 -18.08 -14.41
N SER A 496 21.51 -17.17 -14.93
CA SER A 496 22.95 -17.41 -15.04
C SER A 496 23.62 -17.63 -13.68
N LEU A 497 23.18 -16.91 -12.65
CA LEU A 497 23.66 -17.14 -11.28
C LEU A 497 23.27 -18.52 -10.75
N LEU A 498 22.07 -19.01 -11.08
CA LEU A 498 21.63 -20.37 -10.74
C LEU A 498 22.46 -21.43 -11.47
N GLU A 499 22.77 -21.23 -12.74
CA GLU A 499 23.63 -22.13 -13.51
C GLU A 499 25.03 -22.24 -12.89
N LEU A 500 25.64 -21.11 -12.52
CA LEU A 500 26.93 -21.07 -11.82
C LEU A 500 26.88 -21.77 -10.45
N SER A 501 25.70 -21.84 -9.81
CA SER A 501 25.51 -22.46 -8.49
C SER A 501 25.47 -24.00 -8.51
N ASN A 502 25.58 -24.64 -9.68
CA ASN A 502 25.60 -26.09 -9.89
C ASN A 502 24.45 -26.88 -9.22
N PRO A 503 23.19 -26.65 -9.61
CA PRO A 503 22.09 -27.43 -9.08
C PRO A 503 22.27 -28.92 -9.43
N SER A 504 22.38 -29.77 -8.41
CA SER A 504 22.59 -31.21 -8.58
C SER A 504 21.57 -32.02 -7.78
N LYS A 505 21.45 -33.33 -8.05
CA LYS A 505 20.60 -34.21 -7.25
C LYS A 505 21.09 -34.37 -5.80
N ARG A 506 22.37 -34.12 -5.54
CA ARG A 506 22.96 -34.19 -4.19
C ARG A 506 22.81 -32.87 -3.44
N SER A 507 22.83 -31.76 -4.17
CA SER A 507 22.77 -30.39 -3.65
C SER A 507 21.67 -29.60 -4.37
N PRO A 508 20.38 -29.98 -4.24
CA PRO A 508 19.30 -29.37 -5.02
C PRO A 508 19.07 -27.91 -4.63
N ILE A 509 18.63 -27.10 -5.59
CA ILE A 509 18.28 -25.69 -5.38
C ILE A 509 16.77 -25.53 -5.54
N PHE A 510 16.11 -25.05 -4.50
CA PHE A 510 14.72 -24.64 -4.56
C PHE A 510 14.66 -23.11 -4.62
N ILE A 511 14.11 -22.55 -5.69
CA ILE A 511 14.00 -21.10 -5.87
C ILE A 511 12.55 -20.64 -5.90
N TYR A 512 12.28 -19.64 -5.07
CA TYR A 512 11.08 -18.83 -5.13
C TYR A 512 11.37 -17.62 -6.04
N ALA A 513 10.82 -17.61 -7.24
CA ALA A 513 10.94 -16.51 -8.18
C ALA A 513 9.83 -15.49 -7.91
N LEU A 514 10.14 -14.44 -7.15
CA LEU A 514 9.20 -13.43 -6.71
C LEU A 514 9.24 -12.22 -7.65
N HIS A 515 8.19 -12.05 -8.46
CA HIS A 515 7.98 -10.80 -9.19
C HIS A 515 7.38 -9.76 -8.24
N ILE A 516 8.12 -8.69 -7.98
CA ILE A 516 7.73 -7.64 -7.06
C ILE A 516 7.22 -6.44 -7.86
N ILE A 517 5.94 -6.15 -7.69
CA ILE A 517 5.23 -5.10 -8.42
C ILE A 517 4.90 -3.98 -7.44
N GLU A 518 5.26 -2.74 -7.77
CA GLU A 518 4.81 -1.58 -7.01
C GLU A 518 3.28 -1.49 -7.04
N LEU A 519 2.66 -1.26 -5.89
CA LEU A 519 1.25 -0.87 -5.85
C LEU A 519 1.09 0.55 -6.41
N THR A 520 0.98 0.69 -7.72
CA THR A 520 0.50 1.90 -8.38
C THR A 520 -1.02 1.79 -8.53
N GLY A 521 -1.77 2.36 -7.58
CA GLY A 521 -3.24 2.37 -7.61
C GLY A 521 -3.93 1.19 -6.90
N ARG A 522 -5.07 0.75 -7.47
CA ARG A 522 -6.20 0.04 -6.82
C ARG A 522 -5.86 -1.17 -5.94
N ALA A 523 -6.61 -1.34 -4.86
CA ALA A 523 -6.64 -2.56 -4.03
C ALA A 523 -7.15 -3.82 -4.78
N SER A 524 -7.88 -3.65 -5.89
CA SER A 524 -8.35 -4.75 -6.76
C SER A 524 -7.26 -5.36 -7.64
N ASN A 525 -6.24 -4.58 -8.03
CA ASN A 525 -5.06 -5.11 -8.73
C ASN A 525 -4.28 -6.11 -7.83
N MET A 526 -4.34 -5.91 -6.51
CA MET A 526 -3.76 -6.82 -5.52
C MET A 526 -4.50 -8.16 -5.46
N LEU A 527 -5.85 -8.14 -5.57
CA LEU A 527 -6.67 -9.35 -5.68
C LEU A 527 -6.39 -10.12 -6.97
N ALA A 528 -6.23 -9.42 -8.10
CA ALA A 528 -5.92 -10.04 -9.38
C ALA A 528 -4.53 -10.71 -9.37
N ALA A 529 -3.52 -10.03 -8.81
CA ALA A 529 -2.18 -10.58 -8.65
C ALA A 529 -2.12 -11.75 -7.64
N ALA A 530 -2.86 -11.67 -6.54
CA ALA A 530 -2.95 -12.74 -5.54
C ALA A 530 -3.83 -13.92 -5.97
N ALA A 531 -4.81 -13.74 -6.87
CA ALA A 531 -5.56 -14.83 -7.48
C ALA A 531 -4.69 -15.62 -8.47
N ALA A 532 -3.82 -14.92 -9.21
CA ALA A 532 -2.85 -15.52 -10.13
C ALA A 532 -1.80 -16.38 -9.41
N SER A 533 -1.37 -16.02 -8.20
CA SER A 533 -0.36 -16.78 -7.44
C SER A 533 -0.88 -18.09 -6.83
N SER A 534 -2.20 -18.26 -6.70
CA SER A 534 -2.79 -19.47 -6.09
C SER A 534 -3.20 -20.57 -7.08
N SER A 535 -3.26 -20.27 -8.39
CA SER A 535 -3.65 -21.26 -9.40
C SER A 535 -2.43 -21.95 -9.98
N SER A 536 -1.96 -23.01 -9.31
CA SER A 536 -1.11 -23.97 -10.01
C SER A 536 -1.97 -24.75 -11.02
N ARG A 537 -1.58 -24.70 -12.31
CA ARG A 537 -1.94 -25.64 -13.38
C ARG A 537 -3.20 -25.42 -14.25
N THR A 538 -3.79 -24.23 -14.34
CA THR A 538 -4.84 -23.99 -15.36
C THR A 538 -4.51 -22.84 -16.32
N SER A 539 -4.19 -23.24 -17.55
CA SER A 539 -4.01 -22.40 -18.73
C SER A 539 -5.29 -21.63 -19.05
N SER A 540 -5.39 -20.38 -18.60
CA SER A 540 -6.27 -19.41 -19.27
C SER A 540 -5.61 -18.04 -19.24
N SER A 541 -5.11 -17.68 -20.42
CA SER A 541 -4.43 -16.44 -20.76
C SER A 541 -5.38 -15.25 -20.70
N SER A 542 -5.29 -14.43 -19.65
CA SER A 542 -5.60 -12.99 -19.65
C SER A 542 -5.80 -12.50 -18.20
N ALA A 543 -4.74 -11.92 -17.61
CA ALA A 543 -4.82 -10.92 -16.53
C ALA A 543 -3.47 -10.65 -15.83
N LEU A 544 -2.39 -11.39 -16.11
CA LEU A 544 -1.08 -10.92 -15.67
C LEU A 544 -0.60 -9.81 -16.61
N PRO A 545 0.08 -8.75 -16.12
CA PRO A 545 0.88 -7.92 -16.98
C PRO A 545 1.76 -8.84 -17.84
N ALA A 546 1.82 -8.62 -19.16
CA ALA A 546 2.57 -9.50 -20.07
C ALA A 546 3.99 -9.78 -19.55
N ALA A 547 4.60 -8.78 -18.90
CA ALA A 547 5.89 -8.89 -18.22
C ALA A 547 5.95 -10.02 -17.16
N THR A 548 4.94 -10.18 -16.30
CA THR A 548 4.93 -11.24 -15.28
C THR A 548 4.82 -12.63 -15.89
N GLU A 549 4.00 -12.77 -16.94
CA GLU A 549 3.88 -14.05 -17.67
C GLU A 549 5.20 -14.43 -18.34
N HIS A 550 5.90 -13.47 -18.94
CA HIS A 550 7.24 -13.69 -19.48
C HIS A 550 8.25 -14.10 -18.41
N ILE A 551 8.22 -13.47 -17.23
CA ILE A 551 9.10 -13.85 -16.11
C ILE A 551 8.80 -15.29 -15.67
N PHE A 552 7.53 -15.64 -15.46
CA PHE A 552 7.14 -16.97 -14.98
C PHE A 552 7.51 -18.04 -15.99
N ASN A 553 7.19 -17.83 -17.27
CA ASN A 553 7.55 -18.75 -18.34
C ASN A 553 9.06 -18.96 -18.44
N ALA A 554 9.88 -17.94 -18.24
CA ALA A 554 11.34 -18.06 -18.28
C ALA A 554 11.88 -18.98 -17.16
N PHE A 555 11.41 -18.79 -15.93
CA PHE A 555 11.79 -19.64 -14.80
C PHE A 555 11.24 -21.08 -14.94
N GLU A 556 9.99 -21.26 -15.35
CA GLU A 556 9.42 -22.60 -15.59
C GLU A 556 10.14 -23.35 -16.72
N ASN A 557 10.55 -22.64 -17.78
CA ASN A 557 11.35 -23.25 -18.84
C ASN A 557 12.72 -23.70 -18.34
N TYR A 558 13.36 -22.92 -17.46
CA TYR A 558 14.63 -23.29 -16.85
C TYR A 558 14.52 -24.56 -15.98
N GLU A 559 13.44 -24.71 -15.20
CA GLU A 559 13.17 -25.93 -14.41
C GLU A 559 13.05 -27.18 -15.30
N ARG A 560 12.43 -27.06 -16.49
CA ARG A 560 12.29 -28.17 -17.42
C ARG A 560 13.61 -28.60 -18.06
N LEU A 561 14.52 -27.65 -18.27
CA LEU A 561 15.81 -27.88 -18.93
C LEU A 561 16.88 -28.39 -17.95
N THR A 562 16.83 -27.95 -16.70
CA THR A 562 17.90 -28.18 -15.71
C THR A 562 17.45 -29.13 -14.60
N GLY A 563 18.05 -30.31 -14.52
CA GLY A 563 17.79 -31.25 -13.43
C GLY A 563 18.41 -30.80 -12.10
N GLY A 564 17.68 -30.92 -10.99
CA GLY A 564 18.17 -30.54 -9.65
C GLY A 564 17.73 -29.14 -9.18
N VAL A 565 16.93 -28.44 -9.98
CA VAL A 565 16.26 -27.19 -9.61
C VAL A 565 14.77 -27.46 -9.43
N SER A 566 14.15 -26.81 -8.45
CA SER A 566 12.70 -26.74 -8.32
C SER A 566 12.28 -25.27 -8.19
N ILE A 567 11.27 -24.87 -8.96
CA ILE A 567 10.90 -23.46 -9.09
C ILE A 567 9.47 -23.24 -8.64
N GLN A 568 9.26 -22.22 -7.82
CA GLN A 568 7.94 -21.69 -7.52
C GLN A 568 7.88 -20.20 -7.86
N THR A 569 7.06 -19.86 -8.84
CA THR A 569 6.81 -18.48 -9.26
C THR A 569 5.74 -17.84 -8.39
N LEU A 570 6.02 -16.64 -7.89
CA LEU A 570 5.14 -15.87 -7.01
C LEU A 570 5.11 -14.40 -7.47
N ALA A 571 4.00 -13.72 -7.26
CA ALA A 571 3.90 -12.28 -7.44
C ALA A 571 3.48 -11.63 -6.12
N ALA A 572 4.17 -10.55 -5.74
CA ALA A 572 3.80 -9.71 -4.60
C ALA A 572 3.56 -8.28 -5.08
N VAL A 573 2.45 -7.70 -4.63
CA VAL A 573 2.09 -6.30 -4.93
C VAL A 573 2.06 -5.54 -3.62
N SER A 574 2.92 -4.53 -3.49
CA SER A 574 2.94 -3.66 -2.33
C SER A 574 3.60 -2.31 -2.60
N PRO A 575 3.30 -1.28 -1.78
CA PRO A 575 4.03 -0.01 -1.83
C PRO A 575 5.50 -0.20 -1.48
N TYR A 576 6.42 0.50 -2.16
CA TYR A 576 7.87 0.40 -1.91
C TYR A 576 8.27 0.58 -0.44
N GLN A 577 7.54 1.43 0.30
CA GLN A 577 7.80 1.71 1.71
C GLN A 577 7.68 0.47 2.62
N THR A 578 6.83 -0.50 2.26
CA THR A 578 6.57 -1.69 3.09
C THR A 578 6.94 -2.99 2.38
N MET A 579 7.38 -2.92 1.14
CA MET A 579 7.69 -4.07 0.28
C MET A 579 8.79 -4.98 0.86
N HIS A 580 9.76 -4.41 1.59
CA HIS A 580 10.80 -5.17 2.28
C HIS A 580 10.25 -6.08 3.39
N ASP A 581 9.16 -5.67 4.05
CA ASP A 581 8.49 -6.50 5.05
C ASP A 581 7.84 -7.72 4.40
N ASP A 582 7.21 -7.55 3.24
CA ASP A 582 6.57 -8.67 2.53
C ASP A 582 7.59 -9.71 2.08
N VAL A 583 8.72 -9.25 1.52
CA VAL A 583 9.84 -10.12 1.14
C VAL A 583 10.41 -10.84 2.37
N SER A 584 10.57 -10.13 3.49
CA SER A 584 11.08 -10.70 4.74
C SER A 584 10.12 -11.74 5.32
N VAL A 585 8.81 -11.47 5.33
CA VAL A 585 7.77 -12.39 5.79
C VAL A 585 7.70 -13.62 4.89
N LEU A 586 7.76 -13.43 3.57
CA LEU A 586 7.77 -14.54 2.62
C LEU A 586 9.03 -15.40 2.77
N ALA A 587 10.20 -14.79 2.97
CA ALA A 587 11.44 -15.50 3.22
C ALA A 587 11.36 -16.33 4.52
N GLU A 588 10.71 -15.80 5.56
CA GLU A 588 10.47 -16.52 6.82
C GLU A 588 9.51 -17.71 6.62
N ASP A 589 8.35 -17.49 5.98
CA ASP A 589 7.32 -18.51 5.72
C ASP A 589 7.84 -19.65 4.82
N LYS A 590 8.57 -19.29 3.77
CA LYS A 590 9.15 -20.25 2.80
C LYS A 590 10.49 -20.81 3.21
N HIS A 591 10.95 -20.44 4.39
CA HIS A 591 12.15 -20.97 4.98
C HIS A 591 13.41 -20.73 4.12
N VAL A 592 13.50 -19.54 3.53
CA VAL A 592 14.58 -19.15 2.62
C VAL A 592 15.89 -18.94 3.37
N SER A 593 17.01 -19.35 2.76
CA SER A 593 18.37 -19.18 3.28
C SER A 593 19.14 -18.03 2.64
N LEU A 594 18.82 -17.68 1.40
CA LEU A 594 19.47 -16.60 0.65
C LEU A 594 18.42 -15.83 -0.16
N ILE A 595 18.35 -14.52 0.05
CA ILE A 595 17.53 -13.62 -0.77
C ILE A 595 18.44 -12.97 -1.80
N VAL A 596 18.11 -13.05 -3.09
CA VAL A 596 18.82 -12.38 -4.17
C VAL A 596 17.97 -11.21 -4.66
N ILE A 597 18.53 -10.00 -4.63
CA ILE A 597 17.87 -8.78 -5.09
C ILE A 597 18.70 -8.09 -6.18
N PRO A 598 18.07 -7.43 -7.17
CA PRO A 598 18.79 -6.69 -8.19
C PRO A 598 19.29 -5.34 -7.64
N PHE A 599 20.37 -4.85 -8.21
CA PHE A 599 20.85 -3.49 -7.94
C PHE A 599 19.89 -2.42 -8.47
N HIS A 600 19.77 -1.28 -7.78
CA HIS A 600 18.83 -0.22 -8.13
C HIS A 600 19.19 0.54 -9.43
N LYS A 601 20.45 0.47 -9.88
CA LYS A 601 20.90 1.02 -11.16
C LYS A 601 21.04 -0.09 -12.22
N GLN A 602 20.76 0.25 -13.47
CA GLN A 602 20.97 -0.62 -14.62
C GLN A 602 22.04 -0.07 -15.54
N GLN A 603 22.72 -0.98 -16.24
CA GLN A 603 23.67 -0.60 -17.27
C GLN A 603 22.96 -0.09 -18.54
N THR A 604 23.36 1.10 -18.99
CA THR A 604 22.95 1.70 -20.27
C THR A 604 23.84 1.19 -21.42
N VAL A 605 23.43 1.46 -22.65
CA VAL A 605 24.19 1.04 -23.86
C VAL A 605 25.59 1.67 -23.89
N ASP A 606 25.74 2.86 -23.30
CA ASP A 606 27.02 3.57 -23.20
C ASP A 606 27.94 3.02 -22.08
N GLY A 607 27.52 1.94 -21.39
CA GLY A 607 28.26 1.32 -20.30
C GLY A 607 28.10 2.02 -18.94
N GLY A 608 27.41 3.15 -18.88
CA GLY A 608 27.05 3.86 -17.65
C GLY A 608 25.97 3.14 -16.84
N MET A 609 25.76 3.57 -15.59
CA MET A 609 24.72 3.02 -14.70
C MET A 609 23.67 4.08 -14.37
N GLU A 610 22.41 3.85 -14.74
CA GLU A 610 21.31 4.77 -14.46
C GLU A 610 20.30 4.16 -13.47
N PRO A 611 19.75 4.95 -12.53
CA PRO A 611 18.73 4.47 -11.60
C PRO A 611 17.42 4.17 -12.33
N ILE A 612 16.86 2.97 -12.15
CA ILE A 612 15.54 2.61 -12.72
C ILE A 612 14.44 3.39 -12.00
N ASN A 613 14.46 3.32 -10.67
CA ASN A 613 13.52 3.97 -9.78
C ASN A 613 14.26 4.24 -8.45
N PRO A 614 14.31 5.50 -7.97
CA PRO A 614 15.00 5.82 -6.72
C PRO A 614 14.44 5.06 -5.50
N SER A 615 13.17 4.65 -5.53
CA SER A 615 12.53 3.90 -4.46
C SER A 615 13.10 2.49 -4.26
N ILE A 616 13.72 1.90 -5.29
CA ILE A 616 14.36 0.56 -5.19
C ILE A 616 15.57 0.61 -4.27
N LYS A 617 16.32 1.72 -4.26
CA LYS A 617 17.43 1.93 -3.32
C LYS A 617 16.94 1.86 -1.87
N LEU A 618 15.86 2.58 -1.56
CA LEU A 618 15.27 2.58 -0.22
C LEU A 618 14.76 1.18 0.17
N PHE A 619 14.20 0.44 -0.78
CA PHE A 619 13.80 -0.97 -0.59
C PHE A 619 15.01 -1.86 -0.27
N ASN A 620 16.09 -1.78 -1.05
CA ASN A 620 17.32 -2.56 -0.83
C ASN A 620 17.91 -2.26 0.55
N GLU A 621 18.06 -0.99 0.92
CA GLU A 621 18.55 -0.56 2.23
C GLU A 621 17.68 -1.07 3.38
N SER A 622 16.35 -0.97 3.23
CA SER A 622 15.41 -1.45 4.25
C SER A 622 15.46 -2.98 4.40
N LEU A 623 15.53 -3.71 3.28
CA LEU A 623 15.61 -5.17 3.28
C LEU A 623 16.90 -5.67 3.92
N LEU A 624 18.04 -5.05 3.61
CA LEU A 624 19.33 -5.38 4.23
C LEU A 624 19.36 -5.15 5.75
N ALA A 625 18.51 -4.23 6.25
CA ALA A 625 18.39 -3.93 7.67
C ALA A 625 17.43 -4.88 8.41
N THR A 626 16.39 -5.39 7.73
CA THR A 626 15.32 -6.18 8.35
C THR A 626 15.33 -7.68 8.02
N SER A 627 16.20 -8.13 7.10
CA SER A 627 16.14 -9.51 6.57
C SER A 627 16.34 -10.59 7.65
N PRO A 628 15.60 -11.70 7.56
CA PRO A 628 15.74 -12.83 8.50
C PRO A 628 16.89 -13.79 8.14
N CYS A 629 17.47 -13.66 6.95
CA CYS A 629 18.53 -14.51 6.40
C CYS A 629 19.51 -13.67 5.55
N SER A 630 20.54 -14.34 5.01
CA SER A 630 21.57 -13.69 4.19
C SER A 630 20.97 -13.09 2.91
N VAL A 631 21.44 -11.92 2.53
CA VAL A 631 20.96 -11.17 1.36
C VAL A 631 22.12 -10.99 0.39
N ALA A 632 21.88 -11.19 -0.90
CA ALA A 632 22.83 -10.91 -1.95
C ALA A 632 22.26 -9.89 -2.94
N ILE A 633 23.03 -8.85 -3.23
CA ILE A 633 22.72 -7.85 -4.24
C ILE A 633 23.47 -8.24 -5.52
N LEU A 634 22.72 -8.46 -6.59
CA LEU A 634 23.27 -8.79 -7.90
C LEU A 634 23.31 -7.54 -8.78
N VAL A 635 24.53 -7.14 -9.14
CA VAL A 635 24.81 -6.07 -10.10
C VAL A 635 25.12 -6.72 -11.44
N ASP A 636 24.16 -6.69 -12.35
CA ASP A 636 24.30 -7.27 -13.69
C ASP A 636 25.03 -6.31 -14.64
N ARG A 637 26.17 -6.76 -15.14
CA ARG A 637 26.98 -6.08 -16.17
C ARG A 637 27.28 -7.00 -17.36
N GLY A 638 26.33 -7.88 -17.68
CA GLY A 638 26.46 -8.84 -18.79
C GLY A 638 26.76 -10.27 -18.35
N LEU A 639 26.37 -10.65 -17.12
CA LEU A 639 26.49 -12.04 -16.64
C LEU A 639 25.76 -13.02 -17.58
N SER A 640 24.61 -12.59 -18.10
CA SER A 640 23.78 -13.35 -19.04
C SER A 640 24.43 -13.55 -20.41
N ALA A 641 25.18 -12.56 -20.90
CA ALA A 641 25.90 -12.65 -22.16
C ALA A 641 27.18 -13.50 -22.06
N ALA A 642 27.69 -13.71 -20.86
CA ALA A 642 28.82 -14.60 -20.58
C ALA A 642 28.37 -16.07 -20.47
N ALA A 643 27.27 -16.35 -19.74
CA ALA A 643 26.63 -17.67 -19.71
C ALA A 643 26.19 -18.15 -21.10
N ALA A 644 25.67 -17.25 -21.93
CA ALA A 644 25.25 -17.56 -23.30
C ALA A 644 26.41 -17.88 -24.28
N ARG A 645 27.67 -17.58 -23.93
CA ARG A 645 28.83 -17.77 -24.83
C ARG A 645 29.33 -19.21 -24.94
N MET A 646 28.68 -20.19 -24.30
CA MET A 646 29.15 -21.58 -24.24
C MET A 646 30.62 -21.68 -23.84
N ALA A 647 31.06 -20.78 -22.95
CA ALA A 647 32.41 -20.84 -22.40
C ALA A 647 32.55 -22.18 -21.68
N THR A 648 33.60 -22.94 -22.02
CA THR A 648 33.88 -24.23 -21.38
C THR A 648 34.30 -24.08 -19.92
N GLU A 649 34.64 -22.85 -19.50
CA GLU A 649 35.12 -22.50 -18.16
C GLU A 649 34.66 -21.07 -17.80
N HIS A 650 33.89 -20.93 -16.74
CA HIS A 650 33.44 -19.70 -16.10
C HIS A 650 34.41 -19.32 -14.99
N ARG A 651 34.92 -18.09 -15.02
CA ARG A 651 35.89 -17.60 -14.04
C ARG A 651 35.23 -16.70 -13.01
N VAL A 652 35.28 -17.10 -11.76
CA VAL A 652 34.72 -16.39 -10.62
C VAL A 652 35.85 -15.98 -9.68
N ALA A 653 35.85 -14.75 -9.17
CA ALA A 653 36.77 -14.33 -8.12
C ALA A 653 36.03 -13.96 -6.84
N LEU A 654 36.58 -14.38 -5.70
CA LEU A 654 36.10 -14.04 -4.36
C LEU A 654 37.17 -13.17 -3.67
N PHE A 655 36.79 -12.00 -3.19
CA PHE A 655 37.65 -11.16 -2.36
C PHE A 655 37.31 -11.39 -0.88
N PHE A 656 38.32 -11.77 -0.09
CA PHE A 656 38.18 -12.11 1.31
C PHE A 656 39.06 -11.18 2.16
N PHE A 657 38.42 -10.25 2.87
CA PHE A 657 39.02 -9.32 3.84
C PHE A 657 38.84 -9.79 5.28
N GLY A 658 37.87 -10.67 5.53
CA GLY A 658 37.53 -11.24 6.84
C GLY A 658 36.16 -10.79 7.34
N GLY A 659 35.63 -11.48 8.34
CA GLY A 659 34.34 -11.15 8.96
C GLY A 659 33.14 -11.94 8.46
N PRO A 660 31.93 -11.62 8.97
CA PRO A 660 30.71 -12.40 8.72
C PRO A 660 30.25 -12.43 7.26
N ASP A 661 30.30 -11.29 6.57
CA ASP A 661 29.79 -11.17 5.20
C ASP A 661 30.68 -11.94 4.21
N ASP A 662 32.00 -11.88 4.38
CA ASP A 662 32.96 -12.61 3.56
C ASP A 662 32.87 -14.14 3.77
N ARG A 663 32.52 -14.59 4.97
CA ARG A 663 32.27 -16.02 5.24
C ARG A 663 30.99 -16.51 4.55
N GLU A 664 29.94 -15.70 4.47
CA GLU A 664 28.75 -16.02 3.67
C GLU A 664 29.07 -16.06 2.17
N ALA A 665 29.85 -15.09 1.70
CA ALA A 665 30.33 -15.03 0.32
C ALA A 665 31.14 -16.28 -0.04
N LEU A 666 32.07 -16.69 0.84
CA LEU A 666 32.83 -17.94 0.69
C LEU A 666 31.92 -19.17 0.70
N ALA A 667 30.94 -19.24 1.61
CA ALA A 667 30.01 -20.36 1.70
C ALA A 667 29.21 -20.55 0.39
N TYR A 668 28.79 -19.45 -0.23
CA TYR A 668 28.09 -19.47 -1.52
C TYR A 668 29.04 -19.82 -2.68
N ALA A 669 30.22 -19.19 -2.75
CA ALA A 669 31.24 -19.48 -3.76
C ALA A 669 31.72 -20.94 -3.71
N TRP A 670 31.81 -21.53 -2.52
CA TRP A 670 32.18 -22.93 -2.35
C TRP A 670 31.22 -23.87 -3.07
N ARG A 671 29.90 -23.57 -3.07
CA ARG A 671 28.93 -24.37 -3.82
C ARG A 671 29.14 -24.29 -5.34
N MET A 672 29.56 -23.13 -5.85
CA MET A 672 29.82 -22.95 -7.30
C MET A 672 30.97 -23.81 -7.80
N VAL A 673 31.97 -24.10 -6.96
CA VAL A 673 33.13 -24.93 -7.30
C VAL A 673 32.76 -26.39 -7.60
N GLU A 674 31.59 -26.85 -7.14
CA GLU A 674 31.08 -28.18 -7.53
C GLU A 674 30.76 -28.25 -9.03
N ASN A 675 30.60 -27.10 -9.70
CA ASN A 675 30.46 -27.04 -11.15
C ASN A 675 31.82 -27.33 -11.82
N PRO A 676 31.93 -28.38 -12.66
CA PRO A 676 33.18 -28.65 -13.39
C PRO A 676 33.56 -27.52 -14.36
N GLY A 677 32.60 -26.69 -14.76
CA GLY A 677 32.83 -25.52 -15.60
C GLY A 677 33.14 -24.25 -14.83
N VAL A 678 33.35 -24.26 -13.51
CA VAL A 678 33.69 -23.05 -12.73
C VAL A 678 35.10 -23.12 -12.19
N ALA A 679 35.90 -22.08 -12.47
CA ALA A 679 37.19 -21.83 -11.85
C ALA A 679 37.09 -20.67 -10.85
N LEU A 680 37.38 -20.96 -9.57
CA LEU A 680 37.30 -19.99 -8.48
C LEU A 680 38.68 -19.47 -8.09
N THR A 681 38.87 -18.15 -8.13
CA THR A 681 40.05 -17.48 -7.59
C THR A 681 39.71 -16.81 -6.27
N ILE A 682 40.31 -17.27 -5.16
CA ILE A 682 40.15 -16.66 -3.85
C ILE A 682 41.35 -15.76 -3.55
N LEU A 683 41.07 -14.47 -3.37
CA LEU A 683 42.08 -13.48 -3.01
C LEU A 683 41.84 -13.01 -1.60
N ARG A 684 42.79 -13.36 -0.73
CA ARG A 684 42.73 -13.00 0.67
C ARG A 684 43.59 -11.77 0.92
N PHE A 685 42.97 -10.71 1.42
CA PHE A 685 43.65 -9.47 1.76
C PHE A 685 44.02 -9.49 3.24
N LEU A 686 45.30 -9.25 3.54
CA LEU A 686 45.84 -9.36 4.90
C LEU A 686 46.61 -8.09 5.29
N PRO A 687 46.38 -7.53 6.49
CA PRO A 687 47.26 -6.50 7.01
C PRO A 687 48.67 -7.07 7.32
N PRO A 688 49.71 -6.23 7.28
CA PRO A 688 51.10 -6.68 7.43
C PRO A 688 51.38 -7.39 8.78
N ASP A 689 50.71 -6.97 9.86
CA ASP A 689 50.87 -7.54 11.20
C ASP A 689 50.02 -8.80 11.46
N TYR A 690 49.22 -9.23 10.47
CA TYR A 690 48.27 -10.33 10.59
C TYR A 690 48.92 -11.67 11.02
N ARG A 691 50.09 -11.99 10.44
CA ARG A 691 50.79 -13.25 10.73
C ARG A 691 51.38 -13.32 12.14
N ALA A 692 51.67 -12.18 12.76
CA ALA A 692 52.12 -12.13 14.15
C ALA A 692 50.93 -12.36 15.11
N ALA A 693 49.78 -11.73 14.83
CA ALA A 693 48.55 -11.95 15.59
C ALA A 693 48.08 -13.41 15.49
N ALA A 694 48.00 -13.98 14.29
CA ALA A 694 47.56 -15.36 14.06
C ALA A 694 48.43 -16.41 14.79
N ARG A 695 49.75 -16.19 14.90
CA ARG A 695 50.67 -17.07 15.63
C ARG A 695 50.46 -17.02 17.14
N SER A 696 50.18 -15.85 17.71
CA SER A 696 49.93 -15.70 19.15
C SER A 696 48.66 -16.44 19.60
N PHE A 697 47.63 -16.51 18.75
CA PHE A 697 46.40 -17.27 19.02
C PHE A 697 46.59 -18.80 18.87
N SER A 698 47.40 -19.24 17.89
CA SER A 698 47.75 -20.66 17.72
C SER A 698 48.47 -21.23 18.94
N GLU A 699 49.40 -20.49 19.55
CA GLU A 699 50.08 -20.89 20.79
C GLU A 699 49.15 -20.91 22.03
N ALA A 700 48.20 -19.96 22.13
CA ALA A 700 47.21 -19.95 23.21
C ALA A 700 46.24 -21.15 23.14
N SER A 701 45.85 -21.55 21.92
CA SER A 701 44.96 -22.71 21.70
C SER A 701 45.65 -24.04 22.05
N TYR A 702 46.96 -24.16 21.85
CA TYR A 702 47.74 -25.33 22.28
C TYR A 702 47.87 -25.43 23.81
N ARG A 703 47.97 -24.30 24.52
CA ARG A 703 48.01 -24.30 25.99
C ARG A 703 46.66 -24.67 26.62
N SER A 704 45.55 -24.29 25.99
CA SER A 704 44.19 -24.65 26.47
C SER A 704 43.85 -26.13 26.24
N ALA A 705 44.38 -26.77 25.20
CA ALA A 705 44.14 -28.19 24.92
C ALA A 705 44.90 -29.12 25.88
N ALA A 706 45.99 -28.65 26.50
CA ALA A 706 46.83 -29.44 27.40
C ALA A 706 46.31 -29.53 28.86
N SER A 707 45.27 -28.78 29.24
CA SER A 707 44.77 -28.73 30.63
C SER A 707 43.34 -29.25 30.86
N GLY A 708 42.70 -29.88 29.87
CA GLY A 708 41.28 -30.28 29.94
C GLY A 708 41.06 -31.79 29.99
N GLY A 709 41.36 -32.43 31.12
CA GLY A 709 41.00 -33.82 31.38
C GLY A 709 39.56 -34.00 31.87
N MET A 710 38.78 -34.74 31.08
CA MET A 710 37.67 -35.63 31.48
C MET A 710 36.46 -35.04 32.24
N ASP A 711 35.35 -34.83 31.51
CA ASP A 711 33.99 -35.20 31.96
C ASP A 711 33.02 -35.29 30.75
N LEU A 712 32.66 -36.53 30.38
CA LEU A 712 31.69 -36.85 29.33
C LEU A 712 30.33 -37.16 29.96
N ARG A 713 29.37 -36.25 29.80
CA ARG A 713 27.90 -36.44 29.55
C ARG A 713 27.11 -35.27 30.15
N GLY A 714 26.63 -34.36 29.29
CA GLY A 714 25.60 -33.39 29.72
C GLY A 714 25.44 -32.10 28.92
N ALA A 715 26.35 -31.73 28.02
CA ALA A 715 26.36 -30.38 27.42
C ALA A 715 26.31 -30.36 25.88
N ALA A 716 25.37 -31.09 25.27
CA ALA A 716 25.12 -31.02 23.82
C ALA A 716 23.72 -30.46 23.55
N MET A 717 23.52 -29.16 23.80
CA MET A 717 22.48 -28.30 23.19
C MET A 717 22.48 -26.92 23.87
N SER A 718 23.53 -26.13 23.63
CA SER A 718 23.59 -24.66 23.77
C SER A 718 25.05 -24.16 23.80
N ALA A 719 25.83 -24.48 22.77
CA ALA A 719 27.12 -23.81 22.60
C ALA A 719 26.88 -22.45 21.92
N SER A 720 26.81 -21.40 22.73
CA SER A 720 26.83 -20.02 22.28
C SER A 720 28.14 -19.71 21.53
N THR A 721 28.03 -19.00 20.42
CA THR A 721 29.14 -18.48 19.61
C THR A 721 29.79 -17.25 20.30
N GLU A 722 29.81 -17.19 21.64
CA GLU A 722 30.15 -15.99 22.41
C GLU A 722 31.63 -15.94 22.87
N GLY A 723 32.48 -16.88 22.44
CA GLY A 723 33.87 -16.97 22.90
C GLY A 723 34.97 -17.01 21.84
N LYS A 724 34.64 -17.01 20.53
CA LYS A 724 35.64 -17.05 19.44
C LYS A 724 35.78 -15.66 18.82
N SER A 725 37.01 -15.17 18.67
CA SER A 725 37.29 -13.96 17.88
C SER A 725 36.90 -14.17 16.42
N GLU A 726 36.39 -13.14 15.74
CA GLU A 726 36.08 -13.14 14.30
C GLU A 726 37.24 -13.72 13.47
N LEU A 727 38.47 -13.30 13.78
CA LEU A 727 39.70 -13.80 13.15
C LEU A 727 39.89 -15.32 13.30
N GLN A 728 39.53 -15.88 14.45
CA GLN A 728 39.65 -17.33 14.68
C GLN A 728 38.63 -18.09 13.84
N MET A 729 37.42 -17.56 13.72
CA MET A 729 36.37 -18.17 12.90
C MET A 729 36.70 -18.08 11.40
N ASP A 730 37.35 -17.00 10.96
CA ASP A 730 37.80 -16.82 9.57
C ASP A 730 38.87 -17.86 9.20
N GLU A 731 39.89 -18.04 10.06
CA GLU A 731 40.95 -19.03 9.83
C GLU A 731 40.42 -20.47 9.90
N GLU A 732 39.50 -20.76 10.84
CA GLU A 732 38.88 -22.09 10.94
C GLU A 732 38.09 -22.42 9.66
N TYR A 733 37.30 -21.47 9.15
CA TYR A 733 36.47 -21.70 7.98
C TYR A 733 37.28 -21.76 6.67
N LEU A 734 38.26 -20.88 6.49
CA LEU A 734 39.22 -20.96 5.38
C LEU A 734 40.09 -22.22 5.46
N GLY A 735 40.43 -22.66 6.67
CA GLY A 735 41.16 -23.91 6.91
C GLY A 735 40.35 -25.12 6.48
N GLU A 736 39.05 -25.18 6.85
CA GLU A 736 38.13 -26.23 6.41
C GLU A 736 37.98 -26.25 4.88
N PHE A 737 37.82 -25.06 4.27
CA PHE A 737 37.76 -24.91 2.81
C PHE A 737 38.99 -25.48 2.12
N ARG A 738 40.19 -25.11 2.60
CA ARG A 738 41.46 -25.57 2.03
C ARG A 738 41.67 -27.06 2.23
N ALA A 739 41.27 -27.60 3.38
CA ALA A 739 41.41 -29.02 3.68
C ALA A 739 40.53 -29.89 2.79
N ARG A 740 39.28 -29.50 2.54
CA ARG A 740 38.35 -30.26 1.68
C ARG A 740 38.66 -30.15 0.19
N ASN A 741 39.20 -29.02 -0.26
CA ASN A 741 39.49 -28.78 -1.67
C ASN A 741 40.98 -28.92 -2.03
N HIS A 742 41.76 -29.63 -1.20
CA HIS A 742 43.18 -29.80 -1.43
C HIS A 742 43.45 -30.49 -2.78
N GLY A 743 44.22 -29.85 -3.66
CA GLY A 743 44.57 -30.40 -4.97
C GLY A 743 43.51 -30.23 -6.06
N ASN A 744 42.43 -29.45 -5.83
CA ASN A 744 41.46 -29.14 -6.88
C ASN A 744 42.04 -28.11 -7.88
N PRO A 745 42.22 -28.46 -9.17
CA PRO A 745 42.81 -27.56 -10.16
C PRO A 745 41.91 -26.36 -10.50
N SER A 746 40.60 -26.44 -10.21
CA SER A 746 39.64 -25.37 -10.46
C SER A 746 39.71 -24.25 -9.42
N ILE A 747 40.56 -24.37 -8.38
CA ILE A 747 40.66 -23.37 -7.31
C ILE A 747 42.06 -22.78 -7.25
N THR A 748 42.15 -21.46 -7.38
CA THR A 748 43.39 -20.70 -7.18
C THR A 748 43.27 -19.88 -5.89
N TYR A 749 44.25 -20.00 -5.00
CA TYR A 749 44.29 -19.26 -3.73
C TYR A 749 45.51 -18.35 -3.68
N ALA A 750 45.30 -17.06 -3.39
CA ALA A 750 46.38 -16.08 -3.31
C ALA A 750 46.21 -15.12 -2.13
N ASP A 751 47.24 -15.03 -1.28
CA ASP A 751 47.32 -14.03 -0.20
C ASP A 751 47.94 -12.74 -0.74
N ARG A 752 47.31 -11.60 -0.44
CA ARG A 752 47.76 -10.24 -0.79
C ARG A 752 47.96 -9.42 0.48
N PRO A 753 49.22 -9.13 0.87
CA PRO A 753 49.49 -8.21 1.96
C PRO A 753 49.17 -6.78 1.52
N VAL A 754 48.33 -6.07 2.27
CA VAL A 754 47.86 -4.73 1.94
C VAL A 754 47.73 -3.91 3.22
N THR A 755 48.24 -2.68 3.21
CA THR A 755 48.29 -1.80 4.39
C THR A 755 47.14 -0.79 4.43
N ASN A 756 46.83 -0.19 3.27
CA ASN A 756 45.90 0.92 3.14
C ASN A 756 44.98 0.71 1.92
N SER A 757 43.89 1.49 1.85
CA SER A 757 42.92 1.50 0.73
C SER A 757 43.56 1.64 -0.65
N GLU A 758 44.57 2.49 -0.83
CA GLU A 758 45.25 2.67 -2.12
C GLU A 758 45.94 1.40 -2.61
N GLU A 759 46.62 0.69 -1.71
CA GLU A 759 47.23 -0.61 -2.00
C GLU A 759 46.16 -1.67 -2.27
N THR A 760 45.01 -1.63 -1.59
CA THR A 760 43.85 -2.47 -1.89
C THR A 760 43.41 -2.25 -3.34
N VAL A 761 43.19 -0.99 -3.74
CA VAL A 761 42.79 -0.64 -5.10
C VAL A 761 43.82 -1.11 -6.12
N ALA A 762 45.10 -0.85 -5.87
CA ALA A 762 46.18 -1.27 -6.76
C ALA A 762 46.27 -2.80 -6.90
N ALA A 763 46.06 -3.55 -5.81
CA ALA A 763 46.08 -5.02 -5.82
C ALA A 763 44.92 -5.61 -6.62
N ILE A 764 43.71 -5.03 -6.52
CA ILE A 764 42.56 -5.47 -7.31
C ILE A 764 42.75 -5.05 -8.78
N ARG A 765 43.23 -3.83 -9.08
CA ARG A 765 43.52 -3.37 -10.47
C ARG A 765 44.63 -4.14 -11.16
N GLY A 766 45.59 -4.66 -10.39
CA GLY A 766 46.68 -5.49 -10.90
C GLY A 766 46.22 -6.88 -11.36
N MET A 767 44.96 -7.24 -11.16
CA MET A 767 44.36 -8.43 -11.73
C MET A 767 43.97 -8.23 -13.19
N ASP A 768 43.96 -9.30 -13.96
CA ASP A 768 43.40 -9.28 -15.30
C ASP A 768 41.86 -9.20 -15.21
N ASN A 769 41.34 -7.98 -15.18
CA ASN A 769 39.91 -7.67 -15.11
C ASN A 769 39.12 -8.20 -16.33
N SER A 770 39.80 -8.57 -17.42
CA SER A 770 39.18 -9.14 -18.62
C SER A 770 38.93 -10.65 -18.54
N ALA A 771 39.46 -11.32 -17.50
CA ALA A 771 39.42 -12.77 -17.39
C ALA A 771 38.27 -13.32 -16.53
N HIS A 772 37.54 -12.49 -15.78
CA HIS A 772 36.53 -12.93 -14.81
C HIS A 772 35.14 -12.45 -15.21
N GLU A 773 34.12 -13.27 -14.95
CA GLU A 773 32.72 -12.98 -15.30
C GLU A 773 31.90 -12.51 -14.10
N LEU A 774 32.30 -12.94 -12.90
CA LEU A 774 31.63 -12.64 -11.63
C LEU A 774 32.64 -12.37 -10.52
N TYR A 775 32.46 -11.25 -9.82
CA TYR A 775 33.12 -10.96 -8.54
C TYR A 775 32.16 -11.16 -7.38
N ILE A 776 32.59 -11.88 -6.35
CA ILE A 776 31.83 -12.09 -5.12
C ILE A 776 32.58 -11.40 -3.97
N VAL A 777 31.85 -10.57 -3.22
CA VAL A 777 32.40 -9.78 -2.11
C VAL A 777 31.41 -9.73 -0.94
N GLY A 778 31.91 -9.66 0.30
CA GLY A 778 31.08 -9.28 1.44
C GLY A 778 30.77 -7.79 1.44
N ARG A 779 29.57 -7.40 1.90
CA ARG A 779 29.18 -5.98 2.03
C ARG A 779 30.05 -5.24 3.04
N ARG A 780 30.38 -5.88 4.17
CA ARG A 780 31.24 -5.34 5.24
C ARG A 780 32.56 -6.10 5.28
N PRO A 781 33.54 -5.70 4.46
CA PRO A 781 34.85 -6.35 4.43
C PRO A 781 35.64 -6.05 5.70
N GLY A 782 36.03 -7.09 6.45
CA GLY A 782 36.87 -6.97 7.65
C GLY A 782 36.15 -6.44 8.89
N GLU A 783 36.94 -5.98 9.87
CA GLU A 783 36.44 -5.28 11.06
C GLU A 783 36.03 -3.84 10.72
N ALA A 784 34.99 -3.32 11.40
CA ALA A 784 34.49 -1.97 11.16
C ALA A 784 35.59 -0.91 11.35
N GLY A 785 35.85 -0.10 10.32
CA GLY A 785 36.91 0.91 10.33
C GLY A 785 38.31 0.39 9.98
N SER A 786 38.41 -0.73 9.27
CA SER A 786 39.69 -1.26 8.78
C SER A 786 40.45 -0.23 7.93
N PRO A 787 41.77 -0.02 8.14
CA PRO A 787 42.58 0.90 7.33
C PRO A 787 42.63 0.51 5.84
N MET A 788 42.30 -0.75 5.53
CA MET A 788 42.26 -1.30 4.18
C MET A 788 41.06 -0.80 3.35
N THR A 789 40.01 -0.30 4.01
CA THR A 789 38.76 0.17 3.37
C THR A 789 38.31 1.55 3.83
N ALA A 790 38.91 2.11 4.88
CA ALA A 790 38.51 3.40 5.47
C ALA A 790 38.36 4.54 4.44
N ALA A 791 39.37 4.76 3.57
CA ALA A 791 39.26 5.84 2.58
C ALA A 791 38.27 5.53 1.45
N LEU A 792 37.85 4.28 1.26
CA LEU A 792 36.80 3.92 0.29
C LEU A 792 35.41 4.19 0.89
N GLU A 793 35.26 4.08 2.21
CA GLU A 793 33.99 4.33 2.90
C GLU A 793 33.55 5.79 2.80
N ASP A 794 34.50 6.73 2.86
CA ASP A 794 34.23 8.18 2.79
C ASP A 794 33.72 8.64 1.41
N TRP A 795 33.99 7.88 0.35
CA TRP A 795 33.69 8.25 -1.04
C TRP A 795 32.60 7.36 -1.69
N MET A 796 31.87 6.58 -0.90
CA MET A 796 30.82 5.69 -1.42
C MET A 796 29.60 6.45 -1.95
N GLU A 797 29.16 6.13 -3.16
CA GLU A 797 27.89 6.61 -3.73
C GLU A 797 26.70 5.71 -3.36
N SER A 798 26.94 4.39 -3.30
CA SER A 798 25.91 3.37 -3.09
C SER A 798 26.20 2.55 -1.83
N PRO A 799 25.75 2.99 -0.64
CA PRO A 799 26.05 2.31 0.63
C PRO A 799 25.44 0.90 0.75
N GLU A 800 24.49 0.54 -0.12
CA GLU A 800 23.95 -0.82 -0.20
C GLU A 800 24.98 -1.86 -0.66
N LEU A 801 26.00 -1.47 -1.43
CA LEU A 801 27.05 -2.36 -1.94
C LEU A 801 28.26 -2.48 -1.01
N GLY A 802 28.45 -1.54 -0.08
CA GLY A 802 29.66 -1.44 0.74
C GLY A 802 30.88 -0.91 -0.05
N PRO A 803 32.03 -0.69 0.63
CA PRO A 803 33.14 0.06 0.05
C PRO A 803 33.79 -0.63 -1.15
N ILE A 804 33.98 -1.95 -1.08
CA ILE A 804 34.56 -2.74 -2.17
C ILE A 804 33.53 -2.94 -3.28
N GLY A 805 32.27 -3.24 -2.95
CA GLY A 805 31.21 -3.42 -3.94
C GLY A 805 30.97 -2.15 -4.77
N ASP A 806 30.89 -0.98 -4.13
CA ASP A 806 30.70 0.31 -4.81
C ASP A 806 31.90 0.65 -5.72
N MET A 807 33.13 0.39 -5.25
CA MET A 807 34.35 0.55 -6.05
C MET A 807 34.34 -0.33 -7.32
N LEU A 808 33.95 -1.60 -7.21
CA LEU A 808 33.88 -2.51 -8.36
C LEU A 808 32.79 -2.11 -9.37
N VAL A 809 31.75 -1.43 -8.87
CA VAL A 809 30.65 -0.90 -9.66
C VAL A 809 30.94 0.53 -10.16
N SER A 810 32.08 1.13 -9.82
CA SER A 810 32.49 2.40 -10.45
C SER A 810 32.77 2.21 -11.95
N SER A 811 32.56 3.28 -12.74
CA SER A 811 32.94 3.33 -14.16
C SER A 811 34.44 3.15 -14.38
N ASP A 812 35.24 3.43 -13.35
CA ASP A 812 36.70 3.47 -13.42
C ASP A 812 37.36 2.08 -13.33
N PHE A 813 36.58 1.02 -13.03
CA PHE A 813 37.12 -0.30 -12.74
C PHE A 813 36.94 -1.32 -13.88
N SER A 814 35.68 -1.63 -14.22
CA SER A 814 35.36 -2.48 -15.38
C SER A 814 33.88 -2.35 -15.75
N MET A 815 33.60 -2.14 -17.03
CA MET A 815 32.22 -2.05 -17.54
C MET A 815 31.58 -3.43 -17.82
N ALA A 816 32.32 -4.55 -17.73
CA ALA A 816 31.86 -5.84 -18.27
C ALA A 816 31.77 -6.98 -17.24
N VAL A 817 32.11 -6.75 -15.97
CA VAL A 817 32.12 -7.80 -14.93
C VAL A 817 30.96 -7.58 -13.96
N SER A 818 30.19 -8.64 -13.71
CA SER A 818 29.07 -8.58 -12.76
C SER A 818 29.55 -8.76 -11.33
N VAL A 819 28.85 -8.16 -10.38
CA VAL A 819 29.26 -8.16 -8.96
C VAL A 819 28.12 -8.71 -8.11
N LEU A 820 28.44 -9.67 -7.24
CA LEU A 820 27.56 -10.21 -6.22
C LEU A 820 28.04 -9.77 -4.84
N VAL A 821 27.30 -8.87 -4.21
CA VAL A 821 27.59 -8.41 -2.85
C VAL A 821 26.75 -9.22 -1.87
N VAL A 822 27.38 -9.90 -0.93
CA VAL A 822 26.70 -10.76 0.06
C VAL A 822 26.75 -10.13 1.44
N GLN A 823 25.63 -10.17 2.16
CA GLN A 823 25.52 -9.73 3.54
C GLN A 823 24.94 -10.83 4.42
N GLN A 824 25.56 -11.08 5.58
CA GLN A 824 24.98 -11.91 6.62
C GLN A 824 23.79 -11.20 7.28
N TYR A 825 22.81 -11.99 7.75
CA TYR A 825 21.66 -11.47 8.48
C TYR A 825 22.09 -10.67 9.73
N VAL A 826 21.39 -9.57 10.03
CA VAL A 826 21.69 -8.70 11.16
C VAL A 826 20.88 -9.12 12.38
N VAL A 827 21.54 -9.52 13.48
CA VAL A 827 20.86 -9.75 14.77
C VAL A 827 20.56 -8.40 15.42
N VAL A 828 19.32 -7.93 15.33
CA VAL A 828 18.85 -6.78 16.12
C VAL A 828 18.94 -7.16 17.60
N GLY A 829 19.99 -6.68 18.29
CA GLY A 829 20.25 -6.96 19.71
C GLY A 829 21.65 -6.65 20.24
N ALA A 830 22.67 -6.41 19.40
CA ALA A 830 23.98 -5.91 19.86
C ALA A 830 24.00 -4.37 19.77
N PRO A 831 24.41 -3.64 20.84
CA PRO A 831 24.45 -2.19 20.80
C PRO A 831 25.56 -1.73 19.86
N MET A 832 25.21 -1.11 18.75
CA MET A 832 26.16 -0.33 17.96
C MET A 832 26.41 1.00 18.66
N ALA A 833 27.61 1.14 19.22
CA ALA A 833 28.24 2.43 19.43
C ALA A 833 28.81 2.90 18.07
N ALA A 834 28.01 3.60 17.28
CA ALA A 834 28.48 4.50 16.21
C ALA A 834 27.35 5.47 15.85
N ALA A 835 27.72 6.74 15.73
CA ALA A 835 26.84 7.90 15.78
C ALA A 835 25.74 7.91 14.70
N VAL A 836 24.49 7.98 15.15
CA VAL A 836 23.38 8.53 14.37
C VAL A 836 23.56 10.04 14.35
N PRO A 837 23.74 10.72 13.20
CA PRO A 837 23.55 12.15 13.16
C PRO A 837 22.06 12.42 13.38
N ALA A 838 21.76 13.23 14.39
CA ALA A 838 20.40 13.68 14.69
C ALA A 838 19.73 14.28 13.44
N PRO A 839 18.40 14.17 13.31
CA PRO A 839 17.69 14.72 12.16
C PRO A 839 17.81 16.24 12.18
N SER A 840 18.64 16.81 11.30
CA SER A 840 18.72 18.25 11.12
C SER A 840 17.68 18.70 10.08
N SER A 841 16.74 19.49 10.60
CA SER A 841 15.86 20.48 9.96
C SER A 841 15.87 20.65 8.43
N ASP A 842 14.66 20.49 7.88
CA ASP A 842 14.00 21.34 6.87
C ASP A 842 14.27 21.05 5.36
N PRO A 843 13.36 20.33 4.65
CA PRO A 843 13.50 19.95 3.24
C PRO A 843 13.37 21.12 2.25
N VAL A 844 13.07 22.34 2.70
CA VAL A 844 12.85 23.50 1.83
C VAL A 844 14.16 24.19 1.41
N ARG A 845 15.25 24.07 2.20
CA ARG A 845 16.53 24.72 1.87
C ARG A 845 17.34 23.99 0.79
N GLN A 846 17.10 22.70 0.57
CA GLN A 846 17.83 21.90 -0.42
C GLN A 846 17.41 22.22 -1.87
N TYR A 847 16.20 22.74 -2.07
CA TYR A 847 15.71 23.18 -3.39
C TYR A 847 16.30 24.52 -3.85
N VAL A 848 16.67 25.41 -2.93
CA VAL A 848 17.21 26.74 -3.27
C VAL A 848 18.72 26.69 -3.54
N GLY A 849 19.45 25.74 -2.93
CA GLY A 849 20.89 25.56 -3.17
C GLY A 849 21.22 25.02 -4.58
N ASN A 850 20.41 24.07 -5.07
CA ASN A 850 20.65 23.42 -6.36
C ASN A 850 20.25 24.28 -7.58
N ALA A 851 19.42 25.31 -7.39
CA ALA A 851 19.09 26.25 -8.46
C ALA A 851 20.24 27.22 -8.78
N ASN A 852 21.05 27.60 -7.79
CA ASN A 852 22.15 28.56 -7.96
C ASN A 852 23.47 27.93 -8.47
N GLN A 853 23.61 26.60 -8.45
CA GLN A 853 24.78 25.92 -9.03
C GLN A 853 24.62 25.56 -10.51
N ARG A 854 23.39 25.48 -11.04
CA ARG A 854 23.13 25.17 -12.45
C ARG A 854 23.36 26.34 -13.43
N SER A 855 23.54 27.56 -12.96
CA SER A 855 23.82 28.73 -13.82
C SER A 855 25.32 28.96 -14.11
N GLY A 856 26.23 28.25 -13.43
CA GLY A 856 27.68 28.45 -13.57
C GLY A 856 28.38 27.56 -14.62
N ALA A 857 27.76 26.45 -15.03
CA ALA A 857 28.43 25.41 -15.82
C ALA A 857 28.20 25.49 -17.35
N TYR A 858 27.40 26.45 -17.85
CA TYR A 858 27.07 26.57 -19.28
C TYR A 858 27.91 27.60 -20.06
N ARG A 859 28.97 28.18 -19.46
CA ARG A 859 29.70 29.32 -20.07
C ARG A 859 31.17 29.07 -20.44
N ALA A 860 31.64 27.83 -20.42
CA ALA A 860 33.04 27.51 -20.72
C ALA A 860 33.20 26.29 -21.63
N SER A 861 32.62 26.35 -22.84
CA SER A 861 32.99 25.45 -23.96
C SER A 861 32.15 25.79 -25.19
N THR A 862 32.57 26.79 -25.98
CA THR A 862 32.43 26.77 -27.45
C THR A 862 33.07 28.00 -28.10
N ALA A 863 33.92 27.70 -29.09
CA ALA A 863 34.24 28.52 -30.27
C ALA A 863 35.22 29.69 -30.14
N SER A 864 36.51 29.35 -30.22
CA SER A 864 37.48 30.09 -31.03
C SER A 864 37.36 29.69 -32.52
N SER A 865 36.82 30.55 -33.39
CA SER A 865 37.41 30.84 -34.71
C SER A 865 36.62 31.92 -35.47
N THR A 866 37.38 32.95 -35.88
CA THR A 866 37.31 33.68 -37.16
C THR A 866 36.03 34.36 -37.67
N ARG A 867 36.15 35.71 -37.68
CA ARG A 867 36.02 36.66 -38.82
C ARG A 867 34.64 37.19 -39.28
N ASP A 868 34.62 38.53 -39.22
CA ASP A 868 34.17 39.52 -40.22
C ASP A 868 32.76 40.14 -40.19
N SER A 869 32.78 41.48 -40.32
CA SER A 869 31.74 42.44 -40.74
C SER A 869 30.68 42.83 -39.69
N ARG A 870 30.69 44.05 -39.13
CA ARG A 870 30.31 45.40 -39.62
C ARG A 870 28.84 45.77 -39.27
N TRP A 871 28.69 46.85 -38.48
CA TRP A 871 27.58 47.84 -38.43
C TRP A 871 26.26 47.32 -37.83
N SER A 872 25.38 48.06 -37.16
CA SER A 872 25.34 49.40 -36.55
C SER A 872 23.96 49.48 -35.88
N ASN A 873 23.87 50.15 -34.72
CA ASN A 873 22.76 50.99 -34.27
C ASN A 873 21.30 50.50 -34.14
N ASP A 874 20.72 50.95 -33.01
CA ASP A 874 19.37 51.51 -32.83
C ASP A 874 18.19 50.62 -32.37
N THR A 875 17.89 50.79 -31.07
CA THR A 875 16.61 51.23 -30.47
C THR A 875 15.36 50.32 -30.37
N VAL A 876 14.63 50.59 -29.26
CA VAL A 876 13.20 50.31 -28.92
C VAL A 876 12.90 48.85 -28.58
N GLY A 877 12.37 48.45 -27.43
CA GLY A 877 11.44 49.10 -26.50
C GLY A 877 10.13 48.33 -26.55
N PHE A 878 9.92 47.41 -25.61
CA PHE A 878 8.67 47.06 -24.90
C PHE A 878 8.95 45.99 -23.86
#